data_AF-A0A3D2FHY1-F1
#
_entry.id   AF-A0A3D2FHY1-F1
#
_cell.length_a   1.000
_cell.length_b   1.000
_cell.length_c   1.000
_cell.angle_alpha   90.00
_cell.angle_beta   90.00
_cell.angle_gamma   90.00
#
_symmetry.space_group_name_H-M   'P 1'
#
loop_
_entity.id
_entity.type
_entity.pdbx_description
1 polymer ?
#
loop_
_entity_poly.entity_id
_entity_poly.type
_entity_poly.pdbx_seq_one_letter_code
_entity_poly.pdbx_strand_id
1 'polypeptide(L)'
;LVAYSLGITDLDPLRYGLLFERFLNPERVSMPDFDVDFCQDGRERVIGYVKNKYGAQCVSQIATFGTMASKAVIRDVGRVMDFPYGLCDSLSKAIPLEGVKPVSLKKAREMEPEINAIAEREEGVPELLELAGRLEDLTRNVGMHAGGVLIAPGQLTDFCPLYCADSSTSVVSQFDKDDVEAVGLVKFDFLGLRTLTILDWAVRHVARLAGGVAPFSLETLPLDDRPTYDLLTKANTTAVFQLESRGMKDMLKQARPDCFEDIIALVALYRPGPMDLIPDFCRRKHGEKFEYPHPAVEPILRETYGIMVYQEQVMQMAQIVGGYSLGGADLLRRAMGKKNKEEMAQQREIFVNGALKGGTSKEQAGNLFDLMEKFAGYGFNKSHAAAYALVAYQTAWLKAHHPAAFMAATLSADMDNTDKVRIFYQDTLQQNLRVLLPDVNSSGYLFSPVDERTIAYGLGAIKGTGRAAIDNITQAREQGAFKDLFDFCRRVDKRIVNRRTVEALIRAGAFDSINSSSFDTSGGSGQAHRACLMATLDAALASADQQARAANQNSLFGNDEAVIALTVKYADVPHWRLREQLAHEKTSLGFYLGGHPYQEYAEELANFIKIKLGDLTPQFVGRPEDRGQRTEDRSRRGVPVVLAGIVAGLRIQQTRRGRMAVVTLDDGSAQIEMTVFNEEYERSKPWIREDELLVVRGKATLDEYSGNVRVSGEELFDFASARSHFAQQLALRCNGKTSIAQLKKLFAPYRDGKCPVQIHYRNNEASCQLRLGEAWQVTLHDDLLHGLRELLQPENVKVVYG
;
A
#
# COMPACT_ATOMS: atom_id res chain seq x y z
N LEU A 1 0.98 30.68 -21.16
CA LEU A 1 2.21 30.94 -21.95
C LEU A 1 3.24 31.74 -21.15
N VAL A 2 2.90 32.93 -20.64
CA VAL A 2 3.81 33.74 -19.83
C VAL A 2 4.40 32.95 -18.65
N ALA A 3 3.56 32.23 -17.90
CA ALA A 3 4.02 31.37 -16.81
C ALA A 3 5.03 30.30 -17.27
N TYR A 4 4.79 29.65 -18.41
CA TYR A 4 5.71 28.68 -19.01
C TYR A 4 7.03 29.32 -19.45
N SER A 5 6.97 30.46 -20.14
CA SER A 5 8.18 31.19 -20.59
C SER A 5 9.06 31.70 -19.46
N LEU A 6 8.47 31.96 -18.27
CA LEU A 6 9.19 32.37 -17.07
C LEU A 6 9.63 31.20 -16.18
N GLY A 7 9.33 29.96 -16.55
CA GLY A 7 9.65 28.77 -15.75
C GLY A 7 8.80 28.63 -14.48
N ILE A 8 7.60 29.22 -14.45
CA ILE A 8 6.62 29.02 -13.37
C ILE A 8 5.86 27.69 -13.56
N THR A 9 5.67 27.26 -14.80
CA THR A 9 5.02 26.00 -15.17
C THR A 9 5.86 25.24 -16.17
N ASP A 10 5.89 23.91 -16.10
CA ASP A 10 6.79 23.08 -16.93
C ASP A 10 6.16 22.52 -18.21
N LEU A 11 4.89 22.81 -18.48
CA LEU A 11 4.15 22.24 -19.61
C LEU A 11 3.80 23.30 -20.65
N ASP A 12 4.08 23.02 -21.93
CA ASP A 12 3.76 23.91 -23.05
C ASP A 12 2.23 24.03 -23.22
N PRO A 13 1.63 25.20 -22.93
CA PRO A 13 0.19 25.37 -22.98
C PRO A 13 -0.35 25.39 -24.41
N LEU A 14 0.45 25.75 -25.42
CA LEU A 14 -0.02 25.81 -26.81
C LEU A 14 -0.14 24.41 -27.41
N ARG A 15 0.83 23.54 -27.13
CA ARG A 15 0.83 22.14 -27.59
C ARG A 15 -0.41 21.38 -27.12
N TYR A 16 -0.83 21.61 -25.88
CA TYR A 16 -1.93 20.88 -25.25
C TYR A 16 -3.23 21.68 -25.17
N GLY A 17 -3.33 22.83 -25.85
CA GLY A 17 -4.56 23.64 -25.90
C GLY A 17 -5.03 24.11 -24.52
N LEU A 18 -4.10 24.48 -23.63
CA LEU A 18 -4.42 25.00 -22.29
C LEU A 18 -4.76 26.49 -22.38
N LEU A 19 -5.97 26.85 -21.93
CA LEU A 19 -6.52 28.20 -22.09
C LEU A 19 -6.07 29.15 -20.97
N PHE A 20 -5.62 30.35 -21.35
CA PHE A 20 -5.22 31.38 -20.40
C PHE A 20 -6.40 31.98 -19.63
N GLU A 21 -7.53 32.18 -20.32
CA GLU A 21 -8.74 32.80 -19.78
C GLU A 21 -9.40 31.96 -18.69
N ARG A 22 -9.10 30.65 -18.66
CA ARG A 22 -9.51 29.76 -17.57
C ARG A 22 -8.72 30.02 -16.29
N PHE A 23 -7.48 30.49 -16.40
CA PHE A 23 -6.62 30.86 -15.29
C PHE A 23 -6.90 32.30 -14.84
N LEU A 24 -6.75 33.27 -15.74
CA LEU A 24 -7.04 34.68 -15.49
C LEU A 24 -8.02 35.20 -16.54
N ASN A 25 -9.26 35.43 -16.12
CA ASN A 25 -10.32 35.88 -17.01
C ASN A 25 -10.25 37.41 -17.16
N PRO A 26 -9.97 37.96 -18.36
CA PRO A 26 -9.83 39.41 -18.57
C PRO A 26 -11.13 40.19 -18.35
N GLU A 27 -12.28 39.51 -18.45
CA GLU A 27 -13.60 40.11 -18.24
C GLU A 27 -14.05 40.05 -16.76
N ARG A 28 -13.19 39.53 -15.86
CA ARG A 28 -13.46 39.43 -14.42
C ARG A 28 -12.26 39.92 -13.61
N VAL A 29 -12.50 40.92 -12.76
CA VAL A 29 -11.51 41.35 -11.77
C VAL A 29 -11.51 40.35 -10.61
N SER A 30 -10.65 39.34 -10.68
CA SER A 30 -10.31 38.45 -9.57
C SER A 30 -8.81 38.22 -9.57
N MET A 31 -8.19 38.18 -8.38
CA MET A 31 -6.77 37.82 -8.30
C MET A 31 -6.56 36.37 -8.77
N PRO A 32 -5.47 36.08 -9.51
CA PRO A 32 -5.11 34.70 -9.83
C PRO A 32 -4.58 33.99 -8.58
N ASP A 33 -4.96 32.73 -8.41
CA ASP A 33 -4.45 31.86 -7.35
C ASP A 33 -3.35 30.95 -7.94
N PHE A 34 -2.17 30.95 -7.33
CA PHE A 34 -1.05 30.10 -7.75
C PHE A 34 -0.78 29.04 -6.69
N ASP A 35 -1.15 27.81 -7.05
CA ASP A 35 -0.83 26.61 -6.29
C ASP A 35 0.45 26.01 -6.87
N VAL A 36 1.50 25.90 -6.06
CA VAL A 36 2.81 25.40 -6.48
C VAL A 36 3.19 24.19 -5.64
N ASP A 37 3.40 23.07 -6.33
CA ASP A 37 3.84 21.82 -5.73
C ASP A 37 5.37 21.80 -5.58
N PHE A 38 5.86 21.57 -4.37
CA PHE A 38 7.27 21.39 -4.05
C PHE A 38 7.54 20.00 -3.52
N CYS A 39 8.78 19.51 -3.65
CA CYS A 39 9.21 18.34 -2.88
C CYS A 39 9.05 18.62 -1.38
N GLN A 40 8.55 17.63 -0.64
CA GLN A 40 8.19 17.77 0.76
C GLN A 40 9.39 18.24 1.62
N ASP A 41 10.58 17.71 1.33
CA ASP A 41 11.84 18.04 2.02
C ASP A 41 12.33 19.46 1.69
N GLY A 42 12.05 19.95 0.48
CA GLY A 42 12.49 21.26 0.00
C GLY A 42 11.54 22.40 0.35
N ARG A 43 10.28 22.10 0.68
CA ARG A 43 9.24 23.10 0.94
C ARG A 43 9.62 24.12 2.01
N GLU A 44 10.11 23.68 3.16
CA GLU A 44 10.51 24.58 4.26
C GLU A 44 11.66 25.52 3.87
N ARG A 45 12.57 25.07 2.98
CA ARG A 45 13.63 25.94 2.44
C ARG A 45 13.06 27.06 1.57
N VAL A 46 12.01 26.78 0.79
CA VAL A 46 11.33 27.80 -0.03
C VAL A 46 10.62 28.81 0.87
N ILE A 47 9.91 28.35 1.90
CA ILE A 47 9.28 29.24 2.89
C ILE A 47 10.35 30.12 3.58
N GLY A 48 11.48 29.53 3.98
CA GLY A 48 12.61 30.27 4.54
C GLY A 48 13.18 31.32 3.58
N TYR A 49 13.31 31.00 2.29
CA TYR A 49 13.73 31.96 1.26
C TYR A 49 12.74 33.13 1.14
N VAL A 50 11.43 32.87 1.09
CA VAL A 50 10.40 33.91 0.99
C VAL A 50 10.43 34.83 2.22
N LYS A 51 10.54 34.25 3.43
CA LYS A 51 10.70 35.00 4.69
C LYS A 51 11.94 35.90 4.66
N ASN A 52 13.08 35.39 4.18
CA ASN A 52 14.32 36.16 4.08
C ASN A 52 14.24 37.27 3.01
N LYS A 53 13.54 37.01 1.90
CA LYS A 53 13.44 37.94 0.77
C LYS A 53 12.51 39.12 1.05
N TYR A 54 11.34 38.87 1.64
CA TYR A 54 10.30 39.89 1.85
C TYR A 54 10.23 40.41 3.30
N GLY A 55 10.94 39.77 4.23
CA GLY A 55 10.92 40.09 5.66
C GLY A 55 10.03 39.12 6.45
N ALA A 56 10.53 38.65 7.59
CA ALA A 56 9.83 37.67 8.43
C ALA A 56 8.47 38.19 8.97
N GLN A 57 8.36 39.51 9.16
CA GLN A 57 7.15 40.20 9.58
C GLN A 57 6.08 40.38 8.48
N CYS A 58 6.46 40.16 7.22
CA CYS A 58 5.58 40.29 6.05
C CYS A 58 5.05 38.93 5.56
N VAL A 59 5.59 37.82 6.09
CA VAL A 59 5.34 36.46 5.60
C VAL A 59 4.92 35.56 6.75
N SER A 60 3.75 34.94 6.62
CA SER A 60 3.17 34.05 7.64
C SER A 60 2.46 32.89 6.97
N GLN A 61 2.22 31.83 7.73
CA GLN A 61 1.31 30.77 7.30
C GLN A 61 -0.13 31.11 7.69
N ILE A 62 -1.09 30.41 7.08
CA ILE A 62 -2.53 30.60 7.35
C ILE A 62 -2.96 29.63 8.46
N ALA A 63 -3.79 30.06 9.40
CA ALA A 63 -4.39 29.13 10.36
C ALA A 63 -5.43 28.25 9.67
N THR A 64 -5.58 27.04 10.20
CA THR A 64 -6.72 26.17 9.92
C THR A 64 -7.44 25.89 11.22
N PHE A 65 -8.77 25.89 11.18
CA PHE A 65 -9.57 25.54 12.33
C PHE A 65 -10.00 24.08 12.19
N GLY A 66 -9.45 23.23 13.05
CA GLY A 66 -9.89 21.83 13.13
C GLY A 66 -11.26 21.79 13.77
N THR A 67 -12.28 21.34 13.02
CA THR A 67 -13.64 21.17 13.54
C THR A 67 -13.86 19.75 14.07
N MET A 68 -14.85 19.61 14.96
CA MET A 68 -15.27 18.32 15.50
C MET A 68 -16.09 17.54 14.46
N ALA A 69 -15.39 16.82 13.57
CA ALA A 69 -16.01 15.94 12.60
C ALA A 69 -16.81 14.81 13.29
N SER A 70 -17.90 14.37 12.65
CA SER A 70 -18.88 13.39 13.16
C SER A 70 -18.24 12.13 13.77
N LYS A 71 -17.16 11.61 13.16
CA LYS A 71 -16.43 10.44 13.66
C LYS A 71 -15.58 10.73 14.91
N ALA A 72 -15.00 11.92 14.98
CA ALA A 72 -14.13 12.33 16.10
C ALA A 72 -14.96 12.73 17.31
N VAL A 73 -16.04 13.47 17.11
CA VAL A 73 -16.90 13.98 18.19
C VAL A 73 -17.52 12.84 19.01
N ILE A 74 -17.95 11.73 18.38
CA ILE A 74 -18.42 10.53 19.10
C ILE A 74 -17.35 9.98 20.05
N ARG A 75 -16.10 9.90 19.61
CA ARG A 75 -15.00 9.36 20.42
C ARG A 75 -14.63 10.31 21.56
N ASP A 76 -14.66 11.61 21.32
CA ASP A 76 -14.32 12.62 22.33
C ASP A 76 -15.42 12.70 23.40
N VAL A 77 -16.70 12.80 23.00
CA VAL A 77 -17.84 12.80 23.93
C VAL A 77 -17.91 11.48 24.70
N GLY A 78 -17.74 10.34 24.00
CA GLY A 78 -17.73 9.03 24.64
C GLY A 78 -16.63 8.88 25.67
N ARG A 79 -15.44 9.43 25.42
CA ARG A 79 -14.35 9.45 26.41
C ARG A 79 -14.69 10.29 27.63
N VAL A 80 -15.33 11.45 27.45
CA VAL A 80 -15.73 12.33 28.57
C VAL A 80 -16.85 11.70 29.41
N MET A 81 -17.73 10.93 28.76
CA MET A 81 -18.80 10.17 29.42
C MET A 81 -18.33 8.78 29.93
N ASP A 82 -17.03 8.50 29.93
CA ASP A 82 -16.42 7.23 30.39
C ASP A 82 -16.91 5.95 29.68
N PHE A 83 -17.33 6.05 28.40
CA PHE A 83 -17.65 4.88 27.60
C PHE A 83 -16.39 4.10 27.18
N PRO A 84 -16.47 2.75 27.06
CA PRO A 84 -15.37 1.94 26.56
C PRO A 84 -14.94 2.34 25.14
N TYR A 85 -13.64 2.45 24.91
CA TYR A 85 -13.08 2.83 23.60
C TYR A 85 -13.60 1.97 22.44
N GLY A 86 -13.76 0.66 22.66
CA GLY A 86 -14.27 -0.26 21.64
C GLY A 86 -15.69 0.07 21.16
N LEU A 87 -16.57 0.51 22.07
CA LEU A 87 -17.94 0.92 21.73
C LEU A 87 -17.92 2.21 20.90
N CYS A 88 -17.18 3.22 21.37
CA CYS A 88 -17.04 4.50 20.66
C CYS A 88 -16.40 4.33 19.27
N ASP A 89 -15.40 3.44 19.15
CA ASP A 89 -14.76 3.14 17.87
C ASP A 89 -15.70 2.42 16.92
N SER A 90 -16.55 1.50 17.42
CA SER A 90 -17.60 0.84 16.63
C SER A 90 -18.62 1.84 16.07
N LEU A 91 -19.17 2.72 16.93
CA LEU A 91 -20.09 3.79 16.52
C LEU A 91 -19.45 4.76 15.52
N SER A 92 -18.19 5.14 15.74
CA SER A 92 -17.44 6.01 14.84
C SER A 92 -17.20 5.37 13.46
N LYS A 93 -16.94 4.06 13.41
CA LYS A 93 -16.75 3.32 12.15
C LYS A 93 -18.05 3.14 11.37
N ALA A 94 -19.18 3.03 12.05
CA ALA A 94 -20.51 2.92 11.42
C ALA A 94 -20.93 4.17 10.65
N ILE A 95 -20.35 5.35 10.94
CA ILE A 95 -20.67 6.58 10.17
C ILE A 95 -20.22 6.43 8.70
N PRO A 96 -21.13 6.57 7.73
CA PRO A 96 -20.81 6.53 6.31
C PRO A 96 -19.89 7.69 5.87
N LEU A 97 -19.18 7.48 4.76
CA LEU A 97 -18.40 8.52 4.10
C LEU A 97 -19.08 8.93 2.80
N GLU A 98 -19.12 10.23 2.52
CA GLU A 98 -19.49 10.79 1.23
C GLU A 98 -18.23 11.32 0.55
N GLY A 99 -17.71 10.54 -0.41
CA GLY A 99 -16.36 10.72 -0.92
C GLY A 99 -15.32 10.41 0.17
N VAL A 100 -14.65 11.45 0.68
CA VAL A 100 -13.61 11.34 1.73
C VAL A 100 -14.08 11.90 3.08
N LYS A 101 -15.19 12.66 3.10
CA LYS A 101 -15.68 13.30 4.33
C LYS A 101 -16.75 12.43 5.00
N PRO A 102 -16.74 12.29 6.33
CA PRO A 102 -17.86 11.69 7.04
C PRO A 102 -19.12 12.54 6.82
N VAL A 103 -20.25 11.86 6.64
CA VAL A 103 -21.55 12.55 6.62
C VAL A 103 -21.89 13.04 8.03
N SER A 104 -22.71 14.09 8.13
CA SER A 104 -23.18 14.60 9.42
C SER A 104 -23.86 13.51 10.24
N LEU A 105 -23.83 13.62 11.57
CA LEU A 105 -24.44 12.63 12.47
C LEU A 105 -25.91 12.41 12.18
N LYS A 106 -26.65 13.47 11.81
CA LYS A 106 -28.05 13.36 11.40
C LYS A 106 -28.21 12.47 10.16
N LYS A 107 -27.44 12.73 9.10
CA LYS A 107 -27.48 11.95 7.86
C LYS A 107 -26.95 10.52 8.06
N ALA A 108 -25.95 10.34 8.92
CA ALA A 108 -25.43 9.02 9.28
C ALA A 108 -26.51 8.13 9.90
N ARG A 109 -27.30 8.67 10.84
CA ARG A 109 -28.42 7.95 11.49
C ARG A 109 -29.56 7.60 10.54
N GLU A 110 -29.75 8.38 9.48
CA GLU A 110 -30.75 8.08 8.44
C GLU A 110 -30.24 7.01 7.46
N MET A 111 -28.94 7.01 7.16
CA MET A 111 -28.31 6.09 6.20
C MET A 111 -27.96 4.72 6.79
N GLU A 112 -27.56 4.65 8.06
CA GLU A 112 -27.08 3.43 8.72
C GLU A 112 -27.95 3.05 9.93
N PRO A 113 -28.88 2.09 9.78
CA PRO A 113 -29.75 1.63 10.85
C PRO A 113 -29.01 1.05 12.06
N GLU A 114 -27.80 0.50 11.88
CA GLU A 114 -27.00 -0.08 12.96
C GLU A 114 -26.68 0.92 14.07
N ILE A 115 -26.49 2.21 13.72
CA ILE A 115 -26.21 3.27 14.71
C ILE A 115 -27.39 3.43 15.68
N ASN A 116 -28.63 3.41 15.16
CA ASN A 116 -29.81 3.54 16.00
C ASN A 116 -30.05 2.25 16.81
N ALA A 117 -29.77 1.07 16.25
CA ALA A 117 -29.88 -0.19 16.97
C ALA A 117 -28.91 -0.29 18.16
N ILE A 118 -27.68 0.23 18.02
CA ILE A 118 -26.72 0.31 19.15
C ILE A 118 -27.23 1.31 20.20
N ALA A 119 -27.78 2.45 19.76
CA ALA A 119 -28.34 3.45 20.67
C ALA A 119 -29.55 2.95 21.47
N GLU A 120 -30.36 2.05 20.90
CA GLU A 120 -31.49 1.42 21.61
C GLU A 120 -31.06 0.33 22.57
N ARG A 121 -29.94 -0.36 22.28
CA ARG A 121 -29.44 -1.49 23.07
C ARG A 121 -28.60 -1.07 24.28
N GLU A 122 -27.77 -0.06 24.10
CA GLU A 122 -26.78 0.37 25.10
C GLU A 122 -27.27 1.65 25.81
N GLU A 123 -27.34 1.60 27.14
CA GLU A 123 -27.78 2.72 27.97
C GLU A 123 -26.82 3.92 27.85
N GLY A 124 -27.37 5.13 27.82
CA GLY A 124 -26.60 6.39 27.71
C GLY A 124 -26.07 6.72 26.31
N VAL A 125 -26.10 5.79 25.35
CA VAL A 125 -25.73 6.07 23.95
C VAL A 125 -26.65 7.10 23.26
N PRO A 126 -27.98 7.13 23.51
CA PRO A 126 -28.83 8.19 22.96
C PRO A 126 -28.41 9.60 23.39
N GLU A 127 -28.03 9.77 24.66
CA GLU A 127 -27.54 11.04 25.21
C GLU A 127 -26.17 11.40 24.61
N LEU A 128 -25.26 10.43 24.47
CA LEU A 128 -23.99 10.62 23.78
C LEU A 128 -24.19 11.15 22.36
N LEU A 129 -25.11 10.54 21.58
CA LEU A 129 -25.38 10.95 20.20
C LEU A 129 -26.02 12.34 20.12
N GLU A 130 -26.87 12.70 21.07
CA GLU A 130 -27.45 14.04 21.15
C GLU A 130 -26.37 15.10 21.44
N LEU A 131 -25.54 14.87 22.46
CA LEU A 131 -24.44 15.77 22.81
C LEU A 131 -23.43 15.88 21.68
N ALA A 132 -23.07 14.76 21.05
CA ALA A 132 -22.21 14.74 19.88
C ALA A 132 -22.80 15.55 18.71
N GLY A 133 -24.12 15.47 18.49
CA GLY A 133 -24.81 16.26 17.47
C GLY A 133 -24.80 17.77 17.74
N ARG A 134 -24.78 18.20 19.01
CA ARG A 134 -24.65 19.62 19.37
C ARG A 134 -23.23 20.16 19.25
N LEU A 135 -22.23 19.27 19.39
CA LEU A 135 -20.81 19.62 19.31
C LEU A 135 -20.22 19.43 17.91
N GLU A 136 -20.95 18.77 17.01
CA GLU A 136 -20.57 18.60 15.60
C GLU A 136 -20.25 19.95 14.94
N ASP A 137 -19.18 19.96 14.14
CA ASP A 137 -18.67 21.13 13.41
C ASP A 137 -18.19 22.33 14.24
N LEU A 138 -18.25 22.27 15.58
CA LEU A 138 -17.61 23.29 16.41
C LEU A 138 -16.08 23.23 16.28
N THR A 139 -15.45 24.40 16.40
CA THR A 139 -13.99 24.53 16.34
C THR A 139 -13.35 23.92 17.60
N ARG A 140 -12.40 23.01 17.39
CA ARG A 140 -11.69 22.28 18.46
C ARG A 140 -10.32 22.85 18.74
N ASN A 141 -9.55 23.11 17.69
CA ASN A 141 -8.15 23.49 17.80
C ASN A 141 -7.71 24.37 16.63
N VAL A 142 -6.68 25.17 16.88
CA VAL A 142 -5.97 25.93 15.87
C VAL A 142 -4.85 25.04 15.31
N GLY A 143 -4.89 24.82 14.01
CA GLY A 143 -3.86 24.18 13.22
C GLY A 143 -3.21 25.17 12.26
N MET A 144 -2.27 24.66 11.48
CA MET A 144 -1.57 25.41 10.44
C MET A 144 -1.95 24.85 9.08
N HIS A 145 -2.25 25.70 8.10
CA HIS A 145 -2.55 25.27 6.74
C HIS A 145 -1.33 24.58 6.14
N ALA A 146 -1.51 23.34 5.70
CA ALA A 146 -0.43 22.51 5.20
C ALA A 146 0.22 23.03 3.90
N GLY A 147 -0.39 24.02 3.23
CA GLY A 147 0.19 24.69 2.06
C GLY A 147 0.22 26.22 2.14
N GLY A 148 -0.56 26.84 3.02
CA GLY A 148 -0.98 28.23 2.84
C GLY A 148 0.05 29.21 3.38
N VAL A 149 0.58 30.04 2.49
CA VAL A 149 1.56 31.09 2.79
C VAL A 149 0.99 32.44 2.38
N LEU A 150 1.08 33.41 3.27
CA LEU A 150 0.68 34.79 3.07
C LEU A 150 1.90 35.65 2.84
N ILE A 151 1.79 36.55 1.87
CA ILE A 151 2.81 37.57 1.59
C ILE A 151 2.10 38.92 1.57
N ALA A 152 2.32 39.72 2.61
CA ALA A 152 1.77 41.07 2.71
C ALA A 152 2.75 42.11 2.12
N PRO A 153 2.26 43.26 1.62
CA PRO A 153 3.10 44.35 1.16
C PRO A 153 3.81 45.11 2.31
N GLY A 154 3.38 44.89 3.55
CA GLY A 154 3.91 45.49 4.77
C GLY A 154 3.86 44.51 5.95
N GLN A 155 3.82 45.03 7.18
CA GLN A 155 3.73 44.16 8.36
C GLN A 155 2.37 43.47 8.40
N LEU A 156 2.36 42.16 8.64
CA LEU A 156 1.12 41.39 8.69
C LEU A 156 0.16 41.88 9.78
N THR A 157 0.68 42.40 10.89
CA THR A 157 -0.09 42.98 11.99
C THR A 157 -0.93 44.19 11.59
N ASP A 158 -0.61 44.84 10.47
CA ASP A 158 -1.40 45.95 9.91
C ASP A 158 -2.69 45.44 9.23
N PHE A 159 -2.75 44.13 8.89
CA PHE A 159 -3.84 43.51 8.13
C PHE A 159 -4.60 42.45 8.94
N CYS A 160 -3.89 41.61 9.71
CA CYS A 160 -4.50 40.56 10.51
C CYS A 160 -3.77 40.29 11.84
N PRO A 161 -4.48 39.82 12.87
CA PRO A 161 -3.84 39.36 14.10
C PRO A 161 -3.10 38.04 13.87
N LEU A 162 -2.03 37.84 14.64
CA LEU A 162 -1.15 36.68 14.53
C LEU A 162 -1.29 35.77 15.74
N TYR A 163 -1.11 34.47 15.53
CA TYR A 163 -1.06 33.42 16.55
C TYR A 163 0.32 32.76 16.53
N CYS A 164 0.85 32.46 17.71
CA CYS A 164 2.11 31.75 17.89
C CYS A 164 1.87 30.69 18.95
N ALA A 165 2.10 29.42 18.64
CA ALA A 165 2.01 28.37 19.64
C ALA A 165 3.24 28.40 20.55
N ASP A 166 3.07 28.11 21.85
CA ASP A 166 4.12 28.21 22.89
C ASP A 166 5.41 27.45 22.56
N SER A 167 5.31 26.36 21.79
CA SER A 167 6.43 25.49 21.41
C SER A 167 7.05 25.83 20.06
N SER A 168 6.55 26.83 19.34
CA SER A 168 6.94 27.12 17.96
C SER A 168 7.37 28.58 17.78
N THR A 169 8.38 28.80 16.94
CA THR A 169 8.75 30.15 16.47
C THR A 169 8.00 30.53 15.19
N SER A 170 7.09 29.67 14.69
CA SER A 170 6.33 29.96 13.48
C SER A 170 5.07 30.73 13.83
N VAL A 171 4.93 31.88 13.20
CA VAL A 171 3.77 32.75 13.35
C VAL A 171 2.77 32.40 12.26
N VAL A 172 1.49 32.29 12.64
CA VAL A 172 0.37 32.02 11.73
C VAL A 172 -0.66 33.14 11.84
N SER A 173 -1.38 33.43 10.75
CA SER A 173 -2.53 34.33 10.76
C SER A 173 -3.65 33.74 11.63
N GLN A 174 -4.35 34.54 12.43
CA GLN A 174 -5.57 34.10 13.12
C GLN A 174 -6.78 34.00 12.20
N PHE A 175 -6.73 34.63 11.02
CA PHE A 175 -7.75 34.45 9.99
C PHE A 175 -7.53 33.15 9.22
N ASP A 176 -8.63 32.50 8.85
CA ASP A 176 -8.61 31.33 7.98
C ASP A 176 -8.42 31.73 6.50
N LYS A 177 -8.57 30.75 5.59
CA LYS A 177 -8.38 30.97 4.16
C LYS A 177 -9.32 32.05 3.61
N ASP A 178 -10.60 31.99 3.95
CA ASP A 178 -11.63 32.81 3.32
C ASP A 178 -11.57 34.24 3.88
N ASP A 179 -11.31 34.38 5.19
CA ASP A 179 -11.16 35.66 5.86
C ASP A 179 -9.92 36.43 5.37
N VAL A 180 -8.80 35.75 5.15
CA VAL A 180 -7.59 36.36 4.57
C VAL A 180 -7.86 36.93 3.18
N GLU A 181 -8.53 36.15 2.32
CA GLU A 181 -8.84 36.57 0.95
C GLU A 181 -9.81 37.76 0.96
N ALA A 182 -10.79 37.76 1.87
CA ALA A 182 -11.72 38.87 2.05
C ALA A 182 -11.04 40.18 2.50
N VAL A 183 -9.97 40.08 3.28
CA VAL A 183 -9.14 41.24 3.70
C VAL A 183 -8.19 41.70 2.56
N GLY A 184 -8.11 40.95 1.46
CA GLY A 184 -7.36 41.33 0.25
C GLY A 184 -5.88 40.96 0.30
N LEU A 185 -5.47 40.07 1.20
CA LEU A 185 -4.12 39.54 1.23
C LEU A 185 -3.93 38.46 0.15
N VAL A 186 -2.77 38.50 -0.52
CA VAL A 186 -2.43 37.50 -1.52
C VAL A 186 -1.98 36.21 -0.83
N LYS A 187 -2.68 35.13 -1.17
CA LYS A 187 -2.37 33.78 -0.73
C LYS A 187 -1.58 33.04 -1.81
N PHE A 188 -0.63 32.22 -1.36
CA PHE A 188 0.04 31.21 -2.17
C PHE A 188 -0.09 29.86 -1.47
N ASP A 189 -0.38 28.80 -2.22
CA ASP A 189 -0.28 27.43 -1.68
C ASP A 189 1.04 26.80 -2.12
N PHE A 190 1.94 26.63 -1.15
CA PHE A 190 3.16 25.84 -1.30
C PHE A 190 2.87 24.43 -0.81
N LEU A 191 2.46 23.55 -1.71
CA LEU A 191 2.08 22.18 -1.36
C LEU A 191 3.33 21.29 -1.28
N GLY A 192 3.38 20.42 -0.29
CA GLY A 192 4.42 19.39 -0.19
C GLY A 192 3.96 18.13 -0.90
N LEU A 193 4.37 17.93 -2.15
CA LEU A 193 4.03 16.75 -2.94
C LEU A 193 5.11 15.68 -2.78
N ARG A 194 4.76 14.61 -2.07
CA ARG A 194 5.65 13.47 -1.82
C ARG A 194 6.19 12.84 -3.10
N THR A 195 5.41 12.80 -4.16
CA THR A 195 5.85 12.26 -5.47
C THR A 195 7.07 13.01 -6.00
N LEU A 196 7.15 14.33 -5.81
CA LEU A 196 8.32 15.12 -6.21
C LEU A 196 9.55 14.75 -5.38
N THR A 197 9.38 14.42 -4.09
CA THR A 197 10.47 13.85 -3.26
C THR A 197 10.94 12.51 -3.81
N ILE A 198 10.02 11.63 -4.22
CA ILE A 198 10.37 10.33 -4.83
C ILE A 198 11.15 10.54 -6.13
N LEU A 199 10.71 11.47 -6.99
CA LEU A 199 11.40 11.81 -8.24
C LEU A 199 12.81 12.35 -7.97
N ASP A 200 12.96 13.31 -7.05
CA ASP A 200 14.27 13.86 -6.67
C ASP A 200 15.21 12.77 -6.12
N TRP A 201 14.74 11.92 -5.21
CA TRP A 201 15.54 10.82 -4.69
C TRP A 201 15.92 9.80 -5.77
N ALA A 202 14.98 9.44 -6.66
CA ALA A 202 15.25 8.55 -7.78
C ALA A 202 16.32 9.12 -8.73
N VAL A 203 16.22 10.40 -9.08
CA VAL A 203 17.24 11.08 -9.91
C VAL A 203 18.60 11.09 -9.21
N ARG A 204 18.66 11.39 -7.91
CA ARG A 204 19.92 11.34 -7.13
C ARG A 204 20.49 9.93 -7.05
N HIS A 205 19.65 8.91 -6.96
CA HIS A 205 20.08 7.53 -6.99
C HIS A 205 20.67 7.14 -8.36
N VAL A 206 20.01 7.50 -9.46
CA VAL A 206 20.55 7.25 -10.80
C VAL A 206 21.86 8.01 -11.00
N ALA A 207 21.92 9.27 -10.59
CA ALA A 207 23.14 10.07 -10.66
C ALA A 207 24.31 9.41 -9.90
N ARG A 208 24.04 8.84 -8.72
CA ARG A 208 25.04 8.10 -7.94
C ARG A 208 25.54 6.86 -8.66
N LEU A 209 24.64 6.07 -9.26
CA LEU A 209 25.01 4.88 -10.04
C LEU A 209 25.78 5.24 -11.31
N ALA A 210 25.48 6.39 -11.93
CA ALA A 210 26.15 6.91 -13.12
C ALA A 210 27.47 7.65 -12.83
N GLY A 211 27.92 7.71 -11.58
CA GLY A 211 29.20 8.34 -11.21
C GLY A 211 29.15 9.86 -11.00
N GLY A 212 27.96 10.45 -10.84
CA GLY A 212 27.80 11.82 -10.32
C GLY A 212 26.59 12.57 -10.84
N VAL A 213 26.26 12.44 -12.13
CA VAL A 213 25.18 13.20 -12.79
C VAL A 213 24.25 12.22 -13.49
N ALA A 214 22.93 12.43 -13.36
CA ALA A 214 21.95 11.61 -14.06
C ALA A 214 22.08 11.83 -15.58
N PRO A 215 21.97 10.78 -16.42
CA PRO A 215 22.12 10.91 -17.86
C PRO A 215 20.89 11.53 -18.55
N PHE A 216 19.92 12.04 -17.78
CA PHE A 216 18.67 12.62 -18.26
C PHE A 216 18.22 13.78 -17.35
N SER A 217 17.28 14.58 -17.84
CA SER A 217 16.56 15.62 -17.10
C SER A 217 15.07 15.33 -17.15
N LEU A 218 14.35 15.47 -16.03
CA LEU A 218 12.91 15.20 -15.97
C LEU A 218 12.08 16.17 -16.80
N GLU A 219 12.58 17.40 -16.99
CA GLU A 219 11.95 18.50 -17.71
C GLU A 219 12.04 18.31 -19.23
N THR A 220 13.00 17.53 -19.72
CA THR A 220 13.28 17.35 -21.15
C THR A 220 13.02 15.93 -21.63
N LEU A 221 12.31 15.10 -20.85
CA LEU A 221 12.01 13.73 -21.24
C LEU A 221 11.13 13.70 -22.51
N PRO A 222 11.41 12.77 -23.46
CA PRO A 222 10.51 12.53 -24.57
C PRO A 222 9.18 12.00 -24.03
N LEU A 223 8.05 12.54 -24.51
CA LEU A 223 6.70 12.16 -24.09
C LEU A 223 6.07 11.07 -25.00
N ASP A 224 6.88 10.46 -25.86
CA ASP A 224 6.51 9.42 -26.82
C ASP A 224 7.31 8.12 -26.61
N ASP A 225 7.96 7.96 -25.44
CA ASP A 225 8.76 6.78 -25.10
C ASP A 225 7.92 5.49 -25.04
N ARG A 226 8.21 4.55 -25.95
CA ARG A 226 7.44 3.29 -26.08
C ARG A 226 7.52 2.37 -24.85
N PRO A 227 8.68 2.12 -24.23
CA PRO A 227 8.78 1.34 -22.99
C PRO A 227 7.85 1.85 -21.87
N THR A 228 7.72 3.17 -21.74
CA THR A 228 6.83 3.79 -20.75
C THR A 228 5.36 3.44 -21.03
N TYR A 229 4.90 3.54 -22.28
CA TYR A 229 3.53 3.16 -22.66
C TYR A 229 3.27 1.66 -22.57
N ASP A 230 4.26 0.82 -22.86
CA ASP A 230 4.14 -0.63 -22.71
C ASP A 230 3.95 -1.01 -21.22
N LEU A 231 4.60 -0.30 -20.30
CA LEU A 231 4.41 -0.45 -18.85
C LEU A 231 2.97 -0.07 -18.43
N LEU A 232 2.47 1.07 -18.93
CA LEU A 232 1.09 1.53 -18.66
C LEU A 232 0.05 0.56 -19.26
N THR A 233 0.26 0.08 -20.48
CA THR A 233 -0.64 -0.85 -21.18
C THR A 233 -0.72 -2.21 -20.47
N LYS A 234 0.38 -2.68 -19.87
CA LYS A 234 0.41 -3.87 -19.02
C LYS A 234 -0.18 -3.63 -17.63
N ALA A 235 -0.56 -2.39 -17.32
CA ALA A 235 -1.03 -1.93 -16.01
C ALA A 235 -0.07 -2.25 -14.85
N ASN A 236 1.24 -2.20 -15.14
CA ASN A 236 2.28 -2.29 -14.11
C ASN A 236 2.49 -0.92 -13.43
N THR A 237 1.40 -0.37 -12.87
CA THR A 237 1.34 1.02 -12.36
C THR A 237 1.29 1.13 -10.84
N THR A 238 1.67 0.07 -10.11
CA THR A 238 1.94 0.21 -8.66
C THR A 238 3.04 1.26 -8.47
N ALA A 239 2.87 2.19 -7.52
CA ALA A 239 3.75 3.33 -7.29
C ALA A 239 3.81 4.39 -8.42
N VAL A 240 3.08 4.22 -9.53
CA VAL A 240 2.98 5.25 -10.57
C VAL A 240 1.88 6.23 -10.16
N PHE A 241 2.26 7.50 -9.99
CA PHE A 241 1.41 8.53 -9.41
C PHE A 241 0.05 8.62 -10.12
N GLN A 242 -1.04 8.77 -9.34
CA GLN A 242 -2.45 8.80 -9.79
C GLN A 242 -2.98 7.50 -10.42
N LEU A 243 -2.11 6.56 -10.82
CA LEU A 243 -2.47 5.39 -11.63
C LEU A 243 -2.44 4.06 -10.87
N GLU A 244 -2.45 4.09 -9.54
CA GLU A 244 -2.17 2.90 -8.70
C GLU A 244 -3.39 2.03 -8.40
N SER A 245 -4.59 2.62 -8.40
CA SER A 245 -5.81 1.94 -7.94
C SER A 245 -6.19 0.75 -8.84
N ARG A 246 -6.83 -0.27 -8.27
CA ARG A 246 -7.23 -1.48 -9.01
C ARG A 246 -8.10 -1.15 -10.23
N GLY A 247 -9.13 -0.31 -10.08
CA GLY A 247 -9.99 0.02 -11.21
C GLY A 247 -9.29 0.92 -12.25
N MET A 248 -8.32 1.75 -11.86
CA MET A 248 -7.48 2.47 -12.81
C MET A 248 -6.57 1.51 -13.59
N LYS A 249 -5.98 0.51 -12.93
CA LYS A 249 -5.21 -0.56 -13.59
C LYS A 249 -6.05 -1.32 -14.61
N ASP A 250 -7.28 -1.69 -14.25
CA ASP A 250 -8.20 -2.37 -15.15
C ASP A 250 -8.58 -1.47 -16.34
N MET A 251 -8.77 -0.17 -16.11
CA MET A 251 -8.96 0.81 -17.18
C MET A 251 -7.77 0.88 -18.12
N LEU A 252 -6.54 0.96 -17.61
CA LEU A 252 -5.34 1.05 -18.44
C LEU A 252 -5.18 -0.16 -19.37
N LYS A 253 -5.53 -1.36 -18.91
CA LYS A 253 -5.55 -2.58 -19.76
C LYS A 253 -6.57 -2.48 -20.90
N GLN A 254 -7.70 -1.82 -20.65
CA GLN A 254 -8.77 -1.62 -21.63
C GLN A 254 -8.45 -0.47 -22.58
N ALA A 255 -7.95 0.66 -22.09
CA ALA A 255 -7.68 1.86 -22.87
C ALA A 255 -6.37 1.78 -23.67
N ARG A 256 -5.39 0.99 -23.19
CA ARG A 256 -4.07 0.79 -23.83
C ARG A 256 -3.43 2.11 -24.28
N PRO A 257 -3.12 3.04 -23.34
CA PRO A 257 -2.63 4.37 -23.68
C PRO A 257 -1.35 4.29 -24.52
N ASP A 258 -1.27 5.09 -25.58
CA ASP A 258 -0.14 5.12 -26.53
C ASP A 258 0.33 6.55 -26.86
N CYS A 259 -0.32 7.56 -26.31
CA CYS A 259 0.10 8.97 -26.36
C CYS A 259 -0.11 9.67 -25.01
N PHE A 260 0.45 10.86 -24.85
CA PHE A 260 0.41 11.59 -23.58
C PHE A 260 -1.00 12.09 -23.26
N GLU A 261 -1.74 12.52 -24.29
CA GLU A 261 -3.12 12.97 -24.22
C GLU A 261 -4.07 11.92 -23.63
N ASP A 262 -3.81 10.62 -23.88
CA ASP A 262 -4.57 9.55 -23.24
C ASP A 262 -4.38 9.56 -21.72
N ILE A 263 -3.16 9.79 -21.21
CA ILE A 263 -2.90 9.83 -19.76
C ILE A 263 -3.69 11.00 -19.14
N ILE A 264 -3.69 12.16 -19.80
CA ILE A 264 -4.48 13.33 -19.36
C ILE A 264 -5.96 12.97 -19.27
N ALA A 265 -6.50 12.28 -20.30
CA ALA A 265 -7.91 11.91 -20.36
C ALA A 265 -8.28 10.88 -19.30
N LEU A 266 -7.46 9.85 -19.10
CA LEU A 266 -7.72 8.78 -18.13
C LEU A 266 -7.73 9.32 -16.69
N VAL A 267 -6.79 10.22 -16.35
CA VAL A 267 -6.77 10.91 -15.05
C VAL A 267 -8.03 11.76 -14.85
N ALA A 268 -8.53 12.42 -15.89
CA ALA A 268 -9.76 13.23 -15.82
C ALA A 268 -11.06 12.39 -15.75
N LEU A 269 -11.08 11.23 -16.40
CA LEU A 269 -12.26 10.36 -16.51
C LEU A 269 -12.46 9.43 -15.31
N TYR A 270 -11.40 9.03 -14.60
CA TYR A 270 -11.51 8.08 -13.49
C TYR A 270 -11.99 8.73 -12.19
N ARG A 271 -13.26 9.15 -12.19
CA ARG A 271 -13.94 9.71 -11.01
C ARG A 271 -15.44 9.38 -11.03
N PRO A 272 -16.11 9.32 -9.87
CA PRO A 272 -17.54 9.08 -9.81
C PRO A 272 -18.31 10.07 -10.70
N GLY A 273 -19.14 9.56 -11.63
CA GLY A 273 -19.82 10.35 -12.65
C GLY A 273 -19.32 10.03 -14.07
N PRO A 274 -18.21 10.62 -14.54
CA PRO A 274 -17.69 10.37 -15.89
C PRO A 274 -17.11 8.96 -16.11
N MET A 275 -17.00 8.13 -15.08
CA MET A 275 -16.57 6.73 -15.23
C MET A 275 -17.42 5.94 -16.23
N ASP A 276 -18.71 6.28 -16.37
CA ASP A 276 -19.62 5.62 -17.33
C ASP A 276 -19.24 5.89 -18.79
N LEU A 277 -18.41 6.91 -19.05
CA LEU A 277 -17.94 7.29 -20.39
C LEU A 277 -16.65 6.56 -20.80
N ILE A 278 -15.95 5.95 -19.84
CA ILE A 278 -14.68 5.24 -20.10
C ILE A 278 -14.86 4.12 -21.12
N PRO A 279 -15.91 3.27 -21.07
CA PRO A 279 -16.11 2.24 -22.08
C PRO A 279 -16.23 2.81 -23.49
N ASP A 280 -16.94 3.94 -23.65
CA ASP A 280 -17.11 4.61 -24.94
C ASP A 280 -15.77 5.20 -25.42
N PHE A 281 -15.01 5.82 -24.52
CA PHE A 281 -13.67 6.32 -24.81
C PHE A 281 -12.76 5.20 -25.34
N CYS A 282 -12.71 4.06 -24.65
CA CYS A 282 -11.90 2.91 -25.04
C CYS A 282 -12.31 2.34 -26.41
N ARG A 283 -13.60 2.19 -26.69
CA ARG A 283 -14.05 1.62 -27.97
C ARG A 283 -13.79 2.56 -29.15
N ARG A 284 -14.06 3.86 -28.99
CA ARG A 284 -13.77 4.87 -30.02
C ARG A 284 -12.28 4.98 -30.31
N LYS A 285 -11.46 4.96 -29.26
CA LYS A 285 -10.00 4.88 -29.39
C LYS A 285 -9.57 3.67 -30.23
N HIS A 286 -10.18 2.51 -30.02
CA HIS A 286 -9.88 1.29 -30.77
C HIS A 286 -10.49 1.24 -32.19
N GLY A 287 -11.04 2.36 -32.68
CA GLY A 287 -11.51 2.48 -34.07
C GLY A 287 -13.02 2.27 -34.27
N GLU A 288 -13.82 2.23 -33.19
CA GLU A 288 -15.28 2.33 -33.34
C GLU A 288 -15.64 3.67 -34.00
N LYS A 289 -16.43 3.63 -35.07
CA LYS A 289 -16.87 4.84 -35.77
C LYS A 289 -17.81 5.63 -34.86
N PHE A 290 -17.55 6.93 -34.76
CA PHE A 290 -18.42 7.89 -34.06
C PHE A 290 -18.57 9.14 -34.91
N GLU A 291 -19.65 9.89 -34.67
CA GLU A 291 -19.88 11.17 -35.31
C GLU A 291 -19.62 12.30 -34.31
N TYR A 292 -19.01 13.39 -34.79
CA TYR A 292 -18.87 14.59 -33.97
C TYR A 292 -20.22 15.31 -33.87
N PRO A 293 -20.53 15.94 -32.71
CA PRO A 293 -21.77 16.72 -32.56
C PRO A 293 -21.91 17.86 -33.57
N HIS A 294 -20.79 18.39 -34.06
CA HIS A 294 -20.73 19.43 -35.08
C HIS A 294 -19.38 19.38 -35.82
N PRO A 295 -19.32 19.63 -37.14
CA PRO A 295 -18.05 19.62 -37.88
C PRO A 295 -17.00 20.60 -37.32
N ALA A 296 -17.43 21.79 -36.91
CA ALA A 296 -16.53 22.81 -36.35
C ALA A 296 -15.88 22.43 -35.01
N VAL A 297 -16.38 21.42 -34.29
CA VAL A 297 -15.83 21.00 -32.99
C VAL A 297 -14.89 19.80 -33.09
N GLU A 298 -14.75 19.21 -34.29
CA GLU A 298 -13.83 18.10 -34.54
C GLU A 298 -12.39 18.40 -34.08
N PRO A 299 -11.76 19.57 -34.37
CA PRO A 299 -10.39 19.83 -33.96
C PRO A 299 -10.18 19.80 -32.44
N ILE A 300 -11.21 20.16 -31.66
CA ILE A 300 -11.17 20.22 -30.20
C ILE A 300 -11.42 18.85 -29.57
N LEU A 301 -12.36 18.08 -30.13
CA LEU A 301 -12.77 16.80 -29.58
C LEU A 301 -12.00 15.60 -30.14
N ARG A 302 -11.12 15.81 -31.14
CA ARG A 302 -10.31 14.75 -31.74
C ARG A 302 -9.43 14.04 -30.71
N GLU A 303 -8.81 14.79 -29.80
CA GLU A 303 -7.95 14.25 -28.74
C GLU A 303 -8.69 13.38 -27.71
N THR A 304 -10.01 13.51 -27.62
CA THR A 304 -10.86 12.73 -26.70
C THR A 304 -11.89 11.88 -27.45
N TYR A 305 -11.61 11.57 -28.72
CA TYR A 305 -12.42 10.69 -29.56
C TYR A 305 -13.92 11.10 -29.57
N GLY A 306 -14.19 12.41 -29.68
CA GLY A 306 -15.55 12.96 -29.74
C GLY A 306 -16.29 13.02 -28.40
N ILE A 307 -15.63 12.72 -27.27
CA ILE A 307 -16.21 12.79 -25.94
C ILE A 307 -15.78 14.11 -25.27
N MET A 308 -16.72 14.86 -24.69
CA MET A 308 -16.36 16.03 -23.90
C MET A 308 -15.87 15.61 -22.52
N VAL A 309 -14.61 15.88 -22.23
CA VAL A 309 -13.94 15.54 -20.96
C VAL A 309 -13.53 16.80 -20.21
N TYR A 310 -13.08 17.83 -20.93
CA TYR A 310 -12.45 19.00 -20.33
C TYR A 310 -13.35 20.23 -20.29
N GLN A 311 -13.14 21.08 -19.28
CA GLN A 311 -13.76 22.40 -19.17
C GLN A 311 -13.36 23.31 -20.32
N GLU A 312 -12.11 23.21 -20.75
CA GLU A 312 -11.53 23.96 -21.85
C GLU A 312 -12.20 23.60 -23.18
N GLN A 313 -12.60 22.33 -23.38
CA GLN A 313 -13.36 21.91 -24.55
C GLN A 313 -14.76 22.55 -24.58
N VAL A 314 -15.42 22.68 -23.42
CA VAL A 314 -16.71 23.40 -23.29
C VAL A 314 -16.52 24.88 -23.64
N MET A 315 -15.44 25.50 -23.16
CA MET A 315 -15.15 26.91 -23.47
C MET A 315 -14.87 27.13 -24.97
N GLN A 316 -14.07 26.27 -25.59
CA GLN A 316 -13.77 26.36 -27.01
C GLN A 316 -15.00 26.05 -27.87
N MET A 317 -15.89 25.15 -27.44
CA MET A 317 -17.17 24.92 -28.13
C MET A 317 -18.07 26.16 -28.08
N ALA A 318 -18.15 26.84 -26.92
CA ALA A 318 -18.86 28.11 -26.79
C ALA A 318 -18.26 29.20 -27.68
N GLN A 319 -16.93 29.26 -27.82
CA GLN A 319 -16.25 30.21 -28.68
C GLN A 319 -16.52 29.94 -30.17
N ILE A 320 -16.29 28.71 -30.64
CA ILE A 320 -16.36 28.36 -32.07
C ILE A 320 -17.80 28.32 -32.57
N VAL A 321 -18.71 27.69 -31.82
CA VAL A 321 -20.11 27.54 -32.24
C VAL A 321 -20.94 28.72 -31.77
N GLY A 322 -20.83 29.08 -30.50
CA GLY A 322 -21.65 30.15 -29.89
C GLY A 322 -21.13 31.57 -30.14
N GLY A 323 -19.94 31.75 -30.75
CA GLY A 323 -19.36 33.06 -31.00
C GLY A 323 -18.98 33.84 -29.73
N TYR A 324 -18.77 33.15 -28.60
CA TYR A 324 -18.35 33.76 -27.35
C TYR A 324 -16.91 34.28 -27.42
N SER A 325 -16.59 35.30 -26.63
CA SER A 325 -15.20 35.53 -26.21
C SER A 325 -14.75 34.39 -25.28
N LEU A 326 -13.45 34.14 -25.19
CA LEU A 326 -12.92 33.13 -24.25
C LEU A 326 -13.21 33.49 -22.78
N GLY A 327 -13.25 34.78 -22.44
CA GLY A 327 -13.67 35.27 -21.12
C GLY A 327 -15.14 34.99 -20.83
N GLY A 328 -16.03 35.28 -21.79
CA GLY A 328 -17.45 34.96 -21.71
C GLY A 328 -17.71 33.45 -21.63
N ALA A 329 -16.89 32.64 -22.31
CA ALA A 329 -16.98 31.19 -22.26
C ALA A 329 -16.63 30.61 -20.86
N ASP A 330 -15.68 31.21 -20.12
CA ASP A 330 -15.44 30.83 -18.72
C ASP A 330 -16.62 31.20 -17.81
N LEU A 331 -17.29 32.34 -18.07
CA LEU A 331 -18.50 32.73 -17.34
C LEU A 331 -19.62 31.70 -17.57
N LEU A 332 -19.83 31.26 -18.82
CA LEU A 332 -20.77 30.19 -19.17
C LEU A 332 -20.48 28.90 -18.39
N ARG A 333 -19.21 28.46 -18.38
CA ARG A 333 -18.79 27.26 -17.65
C ARG A 333 -19.09 27.37 -16.15
N ARG A 334 -18.89 28.55 -15.53
CA ARG A 334 -19.24 28.78 -14.11
C ARG A 334 -20.74 28.72 -13.87
N ALA A 335 -21.54 29.32 -14.75
CA ALA A 335 -23.00 29.27 -14.67
C ALA A 335 -23.50 27.81 -14.72
N MET A 336 -22.95 27.01 -15.64
CA MET A 336 -23.23 25.57 -15.74
C MET A 336 -22.86 24.80 -14.46
N GLY A 337 -21.74 25.16 -13.82
CA GLY A 337 -21.31 24.55 -12.55
C GLY A 337 -22.24 24.88 -11.38
N LYS A 338 -22.76 26.12 -11.30
CA LYS A 338 -23.69 26.58 -10.26
C LYS A 338 -25.12 26.06 -10.46
N LYS A 339 -25.49 25.64 -11.67
CA LYS A 339 -26.83 25.15 -12.03
C LYS A 339 -27.96 26.14 -11.71
N ASN A 340 -27.70 27.44 -11.84
CA ASN A 340 -28.72 28.46 -11.67
C ASN A 340 -29.64 28.49 -12.91
N LYS A 341 -30.93 28.17 -12.72
CA LYS A 341 -31.91 28.04 -13.81
C LYS A 341 -32.08 29.32 -14.63
N GLU A 342 -32.12 30.48 -13.98
CA GLU A 342 -32.34 31.76 -14.66
C GLU A 342 -31.13 32.17 -15.51
N GLU A 343 -29.93 32.03 -14.93
CA GLU A 343 -28.66 32.34 -15.61
C GLU A 343 -28.44 31.39 -16.81
N MET A 344 -28.75 30.10 -16.65
CA MET A 344 -28.66 29.12 -17.73
C MET A 344 -29.59 29.42 -18.90
N ALA A 345 -30.82 29.89 -18.63
CA ALA A 345 -31.75 30.27 -19.70
C ALA A 345 -31.22 31.45 -20.54
N GLN A 346 -30.66 32.47 -19.89
CA GLN A 346 -30.03 33.61 -20.57
C GLN A 346 -28.84 33.17 -21.43
N GLN A 347 -27.96 32.34 -20.86
CA GLN A 347 -26.79 31.82 -21.57
C GLN A 347 -27.18 30.94 -22.78
N ARG A 348 -28.25 30.15 -22.66
CA ARG A 348 -28.78 29.34 -23.76
C ARG A 348 -29.24 30.19 -24.94
N GLU A 349 -29.93 31.29 -24.66
CA GLU A 349 -30.37 32.22 -25.70
C GLU A 349 -29.19 32.87 -26.42
N ILE A 350 -28.18 33.31 -25.67
CA ILE A 350 -26.94 33.90 -26.23
C ILE A 350 -26.23 32.87 -27.13
N PHE A 351 -26.09 31.63 -26.67
CA PHE A 351 -25.44 30.56 -27.44
C PHE A 351 -26.18 30.22 -28.73
N VAL A 352 -27.50 30.07 -28.67
CA VAL A 352 -28.31 29.75 -29.86
C VAL A 352 -28.27 30.91 -30.87
N ASN A 353 -28.36 32.16 -30.41
CA ASN A 353 -28.26 33.32 -31.29
C ASN A 353 -26.89 33.45 -31.94
N GLY A 354 -25.81 33.11 -31.21
CA GLY A 354 -24.46 33.03 -31.76
C GLY A 354 -24.29 31.92 -32.79
N ALA A 355 -24.78 30.72 -32.48
CA ALA A 355 -24.74 29.57 -33.37
C ALA A 355 -25.51 29.79 -34.68
N LEU A 356 -26.66 30.47 -34.61
CA LEU A 356 -27.43 30.85 -35.79
C LEU A 356 -26.65 31.79 -36.72
N LYS A 357 -25.88 32.74 -36.16
CA LYS A 357 -24.99 33.62 -36.94
C LYS A 357 -23.83 32.84 -37.58
N GLY A 358 -23.39 31.76 -36.94
CA GLY A 358 -22.36 30.84 -37.44
C GLY A 358 -22.84 29.81 -38.47
N GLY A 359 -24.14 29.80 -38.82
CA GLY A 359 -24.71 28.88 -39.81
C GLY A 359 -25.22 27.55 -39.25
N THR A 360 -25.29 27.38 -37.92
CA THR A 360 -25.85 26.18 -37.27
C THR A 360 -27.37 26.35 -37.08
N SER A 361 -28.15 25.29 -37.32
CA SER A 361 -29.61 25.34 -37.14
C SER A 361 -30.01 25.52 -35.66
N LYS A 362 -31.18 26.11 -35.41
CA LYS A 362 -31.68 26.34 -34.04
C LYS A 362 -31.81 25.04 -33.23
N GLU A 363 -32.24 23.96 -33.89
CA GLU A 363 -32.38 22.64 -33.28
C GLU A 363 -31.03 22.04 -32.92
N GLN A 364 -30.06 22.09 -33.84
CA GLN A 364 -28.70 21.60 -33.57
C GLN A 364 -28.01 22.42 -32.48
N ALA A 365 -28.17 23.75 -32.48
CA ALA A 365 -27.64 24.62 -31.43
C ALA A 365 -28.24 24.30 -30.05
N GLY A 366 -29.55 24.03 -29.98
CA GLY A 366 -30.21 23.58 -28.76
C GLY A 366 -29.63 22.25 -28.25
N ASN A 367 -29.51 21.25 -29.13
CA ASN A 367 -28.95 19.95 -28.79
C ASN A 367 -27.48 20.05 -28.32
N LEU A 368 -26.67 20.92 -28.93
CA LEU A 368 -25.29 21.18 -28.51
C LEU A 368 -25.22 21.82 -27.13
N PHE A 369 -26.09 22.78 -26.83
CA PHE A 369 -26.14 23.40 -25.51
C PHE A 369 -26.53 22.39 -24.43
N ASP A 370 -27.55 21.57 -24.69
CA ASP A 370 -28.02 20.54 -23.75
C ASP A 370 -26.93 19.47 -23.52
N LEU A 371 -26.14 19.16 -24.56
CA LEU A 371 -24.92 18.35 -24.46
C LEU A 371 -23.91 19.01 -23.53
N MET A 372 -23.55 20.28 -23.78
CA MET A 372 -22.59 21.02 -22.95
C MET A 372 -23.03 21.08 -21.48
N GLU A 373 -24.31 21.34 -21.20
CA GLU A 373 -24.86 21.37 -19.84
C GLU A 373 -24.70 20.01 -19.13
N LYS A 374 -25.04 18.92 -19.82
CA LYS A 374 -24.88 17.56 -19.28
C LYS A 374 -23.42 17.26 -18.91
N PHE A 375 -22.48 17.65 -19.75
CA PHE A 375 -21.05 17.38 -19.55
C PHE A 375 -20.37 18.38 -18.62
N ALA A 376 -20.84 19.62 -18.52
CA ALA A 376 -20.23 20.63 -17.65
C ALA A 376 -20.27 20.24 -16.17
N GLY A 377 -21.28 19.46 -15.75
CA GLY A 377 -21.32 18.86 -14.42
C GLY A 377 -20.18 17.86 -14.15
N TYR A 378 -19.58 17.30 -15.19
CA TYR A 378 -18.48 16.33 -15.14
C TYR A 378 -17.25 16.78 -15.94
N GLY A 379 -17.12 18.06 -16.28
CA GLY A 379 -15.96 18.59 -16.99
C GLY A 379 -14.78 18.73 -16.04
N PHE A 380 -13.58 18.31 -16.44
CA PHE A 380 -12.37 18.44 -15.64
C PHE A 380 -11.48 19.60 -16.15
N ASN A 381 -10.69 20.22 -15.27
CA ASN A 381 -9.75 21.25 -15.70
C ASN A 381 -8.53 20.57 -16.38
N LYS A 382 -8.36 20.81 -17.69
CA LYS A 382 -7.30 20.17 -18.48
C LYS A 382 -5.91 20.59 -18.03
N SER A 383 -5.71 21.87 -17.69
CA SER A 383 -4.39 22.35 -17.21
C SER A 383 -3.91 21.58 -15.98
N HIS A 384 -4.80 21.34 -15.01
CA HIS A 384 -4.50 20.56 -13.82
C HIS A 384 -4.27 19.08 -14.14
N ALA A 385 -5.11 18.47 -14.98
CA ALA A 385 -4.92 17.09 -15.41
C ALA A 385 -3.59 16.89 -16.15
N ALA A 386 -3.23 17.82 -17.05
CA ALA A 386 -2.02 17.74 -17.86
C ALA A 386 -0.76 17.84 -17.00
N ALA A 387 -0.72 18.77 -16.05
CA ALA A 387 0.40 18.91 -15.12
C ALA A 387 0.60 17.65 -14.26
N TYR A 388 -0.48 17.09 -13.72
CA TYR A 388 -0.41 15.86 -12.91
C TYR A 388 -0.12 14.61 -13.75
N ALA A 389 -0.60 14.57 -15.00
CA ALA A 389 -0.27 13.53 -15.96
C ALA A 389 1.22 13.53 -16.34
N LEU A 390 1.88 14.71 -16.39
CA LEU A 390 3.33 14.80 -16.58
C LEU A 390 4.08 14.12 -15.45
N VAL A 391 3.69 14.38 -14.19
CA VAL A 391 4.29 13.71 -13.03
C VAL A 391 4.03 12.20 -13.07
N ALA A 392 2.82 11.77 -13.43
CA ALA A 392 2.51 10.35 -13.64
C ALA A 392 3.40 9.72 -14.71
N TYR A 393 3.59 10.40 -15.85
CA TYR A 393 4.47 9.96 -16.92
C TYR A 393 5.93 9.85 -16.47
N GLN A 394 6.45 10.86 -15.76
CA GLN A 394 7.81 10.85 -15.22
C GLN A 394 8.03 9.67 -14.25
N THR A 395 7.05 9.37 -13.39
CA THR A 395 7.14 8.19 -12.50
C THR A 395 7.11 6.88 -13.29
N ALA A 396 6.27 6.77 -14.32
CA ALA A 396 6.21 5.60 -15.19
C ALA A 396 7.52 5.41 -15.99
N TRP A 397 8.10 6.49 -16.50
CA TRP A 397 9.36 6.49 -17.24
C TRP A 397 10.52 6.03 -16.36
N LEU A 398 10.65 6.58 -15.15
CA LEU A 398 11.67 6.12 -14.19
C LEU A 398 11.48 4.65 -13.81
N LYS A 399 10.24 4.20 -13.66
CA LYS A 399 9.95 2.78 -13.40
C LYS A 399 10.33 1.89 -14.58
N ALA A 400 10.16 2.35 -15.82
CA ALA A 400 10.51 1.59 -17.01
C ALA A 400 12.03 1.51 -17.25
N HIS A 401 12.76 2.62 -17.08
CA HIS A 401 14.18 2.73 -17.44
C HIS A 401 15.15 2.55 -16.26
N HIS A 402 14.75 2.96 -15.05
CA HIS A 402 15.58 2.89 -13.84
C HIS A 402 14.81 2.28 -12.65
N PRO A 403 14.30 1.04 -12.79
CA PRO A 403 13.38 0.42 -11.83
C PRO A 403 13.98 0.32 -10.41
N ALA A 404 15.25 -0.07 -10.25
CA ALA A 404 15.86 -0.18 -8.93
C ALA A 404 15.94 1.17 -8.18
N ALA A 405 16.33 2.25 -8.89
CA ALA A 405 16.41 3.58 -8.29
C ALA A 405 15.04 4.14 -7.93
N PHE A 406 14.06 3.96 -8.81
CA PHE A 406 12.68 4.40 -8.59
C PHE A 406 12.01 3.64 -7.43
N MET A 407 12.15 2.30 -7.40
CA MET A 407 11.56 1.49 -6.34
C MET A 407 12.26 1.74 -4.99
N ALA A 408 13.58 1.95 -4.95
CA ALA A 408 14.27 2.34 -3.73
C ALA A 408 13.78 3.69 -3.18
N ALA A 409 13.58 4.68 -4.04
CA ALA A 409 13.01 5.97 -3.64
C ALA A 409 11.57 5.84 -3.13
N THR A 410 10.75 5.04 -3.82
CA THR A 410 9.34 4.77 -3.43
C THR A 410 9.26 4.07 -2.08
N LEU A 411 10.02 2.99 -1.89
CA LEU A 411 10.10 2.26 -0.62
C LEU A 411 10.54 3.17 0.52
N SER A 412 11.47 4.08 0.24
CA SER A 412 11.94 5.07 1.22
C SER A 412 10.87 6.09 1.59
N ALA A 413 10.06 6.55 0.65
CA ALA A 413 9.05 7.58 0.89
C ALA A 413 7.84 7.09 1.69
N ASP A 414 7.56 5.78 1.68
CA ASP A 414 6.48 5.13 2.43
C ASP A 414 7.02 4.19 3.53
N MET A 415 8.28 4.34 3.95
CA MET A 415 8.93 3.43 4.90
C MET A 415 8.22 3.31 6.27
N ASP A 416 7.52 4.37 6.68
CA ASP A 416 6.76 4.39 7.94
C ASP A 416 5.48 3.53 7.87
N ASN A 417 5.01 3.21 6.66
CA ASN A 417 3.80 2.42 6.42
C ASN A 417 4.15 1.01 5.93
N THR A 418 4.23 0.06 6.85
CA THR A 418 4.65 -1.31 6.53
C THR A 418 3.72 -2.04 5.55
N ASP A 419 2.44 -1.69 5.51
CA ASP A 419 1.50 -2.32 4.57
C ASP A 419 1.78 -1.88 3.13
N LYS A 420 2.11 -0.60 2.93
CA LYS A 420 2.55 -0.09 1.62
C LYS A 420 3.92 -0.62 1.22
N VAL A 421 4.87 -0.68 2.17
CA VAL A 421 6.19 -1.28 1.91
C VAL A 421 6.04 -2.71 1.44
N ARG A 422 5.14 -3.51 2.04
CA ARG A 422 4.84 -4.87 1.58
C ARG A 422 4.35 -4.89 0.11
N ILE A 423 3.42 -4.01 -0.25
CA ILE A 423 2.89 -3.92 -1.63
C ILE A 423 4.02 -3.57 -2.62
N PHE A 424 4.84 -2.57 -2.30
CA PHE A 424 5.96 -2.16 -3.15
C PHE A 424 7.07 -3.19 -3.20
N TYR A 425 7.30 -3.93 -2.12
CA TYR A 425 8.24 -5.05 -2.09
C TYR A 425 7.79 -6.17 -3.04
N GLN A 426 6.51 -6.55 -3.01
CA GLN A 426 5.96 -7.53 -3.95
C GLN A 426 6.07 -7.06 -5.40
N ASP A 427 5.79 -5.79 -5.67
CA ASP A 427 5.93 -5.18 -7.00
C ASP A 427 7.40 -5.16 -7.47
N THR A 428 8.35 -4.93 -6.55
CA THR A 428 9.80 -5.00 -6.80
C THR A 428 10.22 -6.41 -7.24
N LEU A 429 9.72 -7.45 -6.56
CA LEU A 429 9.98 -8.84 -6.93
C LEU A 429 9.37 -9.20 -8.30
N GLN A 430 8.15 -8.73 -8.59
CA GLN A 430 7.50 -8.94 -9.89
C GLN A 430 8.25 -8.29 -11.06
N GLN A 431 9.03 -7.24 -10.78
CA GLN A 431 9.92 -6.59 -11.74
C GLN A 431 11.30 -7.27 -11.87
N ASN A 432 11.50 -8.42 -11.23
CA ASN A 432 12.77 -9.17 -11.17
C ASN A 432 13.92 -8.37 -10.54
N LEU A 433 13.60 -7.48 -9.60
CA LEU A 433 14.59 -6.79 -8.78
C LEU A 433 14.92 -7.60 -7.53
N ARG A 434 16.18 -7.59 -7.11
CA ARG A 434 16.65 -8.24 -5.89
C ARG A 434 16.69 -7.24 -4.75
N VAL A 435 16.08 -7.56 -3.62
CA VAL A 435 16.21 -6.78 -2.38
C VAL A 435 17.12 -7.54 -1.42
N LEU A 436 18.22 -6.91 -1.00
CA LEU A 436 19.12 -7.46 0.01
C LEU A 436 18.49 -7.33 1.39
N LEU A 437 18.90 -8.19 2.33
CA LEU A 437 18.53 -8.07 3.73
C LEU A 437 19.10 -6.76 4.33
N PRO A 438 18.48 -6.23 5.40
CA PRO A 438 19.10 -5.15 6.16
C PRO A 438 20.46 -5.60 6.69
N ASP A 439 21.42 -4.69 6.79
CA ASP A 439 22.75 -4.97 7.30
C ASP A 439 23.35 -3.74 7.97
N VAL A 440 23.85 -3.88 9.20
CA VAL A 440 24.43 -2.76 9.96
C VAL A 440 25.67 -2.15 9.29
N ASN A 441 26.38 -2.95 8.49
CA ASN A 441 27.62 -2.53 7.83
C ASN A 441 27.42 -1.85 6.47
N SER A 442 26.35 -2.17 5.74
CA SER A 442 26.11 -1.64 4.39
C SER A 442 24.83 -0.80 4.25
N SER A 443 23.77 -1.08 5.03
CA SER A 443 22.51 -0.34 4.93
C SER A 443 22.61 1.06 5.55
N GLY A 444 21.86 2.00 4.97
CA GLY A 444 21.62 3.33 5.55
C GLY A 444 20.22 3.42 6.17
N TYR A 445 19.77 4.63 6.48
CA TYR A 445 18.39 4.85 6.94
C TYR A 445 17.36 4.58 5.83
N LEU A 446 17.57 5.17 4.64
CA LEU A 446 16.73 4.99 3.46
C LEU A 446 17.11 3.70 2.71
N PHE A 447 16.19 3.16 1.91
CA PHE A 447 16.52 2.15 0.91
C PHE A 447 17.43 2.79 -0.15
N SER A 448 18.35 2.02 -0.70
CA SER A 448 19.29 2.53 -1.71
C SER A 448 19.53 1.48 -2.79
N PRO A 449 19.56 1.83 -4.07
CA PRO A 449 20.04 0.90 -5.08
C PRO A 449 21.54 0.69 -4.92
N VAL A 450 21.96 -0.56 -5.07
CA VAL A 450 23.37 -0.99 -5.15
C VAL A 450 23.81 -1.00 -6.61
N ASP A 451 22.92 -1.46 -7.50
CA ASP A 451 23.09 -1.49 -8.95
C ASP A 451 21.71 -1.33 -9.63
N GLU A 452 21.63 -1.51 -10.96
CA GLU A 452 20.38 -1.35 -11.74
C GLU A 452 19.28 -2.38 -11.40
N ARG A 453 19.61 -3.46 -10.69
CA ARG A 453 18.70 -4.56 -10.35
C ARG A 453 18.64 -4.90 -8.86
N THR A 454 19.51 -4.33 -8.04
CA THR A 454 19.66 -4.69 -6.62
C THR A 454 19.41 -3.49 -5.71
N ILE A 455 18.57 -3.67 -4.70
CA ILE A 455 18.22 -2.66 -3.68
C ILE A 455 18.69 -3.13 -2.31
N ALA A 456 19.44 -2.30 -1.59
CA ALA A 456 19.76 -2.50 -0.19
C ALA A 456 18.60 -2.03 0.70
N TYR A 457 18.24 -2.85 1.69
CA TYR A 457 17.18 -2.53 2.64
C TYR A 457 17.55 -1.31 3.50
N GLY A 458 16.60 -0.41 3.74
CA GLY A 458 16.79 0.73 4.64
C GLY A 458 16.52 0.34 6.09
N LEU A 459 17.46 0.63 6.99
CA LEU A 459 17.30 0.34 8.42
C LEU A 459 16.13 1.12 9.05
N GLY A 460 15.75 2.27 8.48
CA GLY A 460 14.62 3.08 8.95
C GLY A 460 13.26 2.41 8.79
N ALA A 461 13.13 1.42 7.90
CA ALA A 461 11.88 0.67 7.72
C ALA A 461 11.64 -0.41 8.81
N ILE A 462 12.61 -0.64 9.70
CA ILE A 462 12.51 -1.64 10.77
C ILE A 462 11.71 -1.03 11.94
N LYS A 463 10.60 -1.68 12.31
CA LYS A 463 9.73 -1.26 13.42
C LYS A 463 10.52 -1.19 14.72
N GLY A 464 10.44 -0.04 15.39
CA GLY A 464 11.15 0.20 16.66
C GLY A 464 12.57 0.75 16.49
N THR A 465 12.98 1.07 15.26
CA THR A 465 14.18 1.88 14.99
C THR A 465 13.78 3.33 14.74
N GLY A 466 14.43 4.27 15.44
CA GLY A 466 14.22 5.70 15.25
C GLY A 466 15.31 6.29 14.37
N ARG A 467 15.01 7.38 13.63
CA ARG A 467 15.98 8.08 12.77
C ARG A 467 17.29 8.39 13.51
N ALA A 468 17.20 8.97 14.70
CA ALA A 468 18.36 9.29 15.53
C ALA A 468 19.22 8.07 15.90
N ALA A 469 18.60 6.91 16.13
CA ALA A 469 19.32 5.67 16.44
C ALA A 469 20.10 5.16 15.23
N ILE A 470 19.50 5.19 14.04
CA ILE A 470 20.16 4.75 12.80
C ILE A 470 21.25 5.74 12.37
N ASP A 471 21.04 7.04 12.53
CA ASP A 471 22.07 8.05 12.26
C ASP A 471 23.27 7.86 13.21
N ASN A 472 23.04 7.57 14.50
CA ASN A 472 24.10 7.24 15.45
C ASN A 472 24.87 5.96 15.05
N ILE A 473 24.17 4.91 14.60
CA ILE A 473 24.80 3.68 14.10
C ILE A 473 25.67 3.97 12.87
N THR A 474 25.16 4.77 11.94
CA THR A 474 25.86 5.15 10.70
C THR A 474 27.10 5.99 11.01
N GLN A 475 26.99 6.93 11.96
CA GLN A 475 28.11 7.74 12.43
C GLN A 475 29.16 6.88 13.16
N ALA A 476 28.72 5.97 14.04
CA ALA A 476 29.63 5.06 14.72
C ALA A 476 30.41 4.22 13.70
N ARG A 477 29.77 3.76 12.62
CA ARG A 477 30.37 3.00 11.51
C ARG A 477 31.48 3.73 10.76
N GLU A 478 31.56 5.06 10.79
CA GLU A 478 32.64 5.82 10.15
C GLU A 478 34.04 5.45 10.69
N GLN A 479 34.11 4.92 11.92
CA GLN A 479 35.35 4.40 12.51
C GLN A 479 35.78 3.01 11.95
N GLY A 480 34.99 2.41 11.05
CA GLY A 480 35.22 1.10 10.43
C GLY A 480 34.01 0.15 10.54
N ALA A 481 33.99 -0.92 9.75
CA ALA A 481 32.91 -1.92 9.83
C ALA A 481 32.83 -2.55 11.23
N PHE A 482 31.61 -2.84 11.69
CA PHE A 482 31.37 -3.57 12.93
C PHE A 482 31.82 -5.01 12.76
N LYS A 483 32.61 -5.51 13.73
CA LYS A 483 33.16 -6.87 13.69
C LYS A 483 32.21 -7.89 14.30
N ASP A 484 31.62 -7.56 15.43
CA ASP A 484 30.74 -8.43 16.20
C ASP A 484 29.70 -7.60 17.00
N LEU A 485 28.78 -8.29 17.69
CA LEU A 485 27.74 -7.65 18.50
C LEU A 485 28.31 -6.83 19.67
N PHE A 486 29.47 -7.24 20.23
CA PHE A 486 30.11 -6.55 21.33
C PHE A 486 30.77 -5.24 20.87
N ASP A 487 31.45 -5.26 19.73
CA ASP A 487 32.01 -4.08 19.06
C ASP A 487 30.90 -3.07 18.73
N PHE A 488 29.77 -3.56 18.20
CA PHE A 488 28.59 -2.73 17.99
C PHE A 488 28.11 -2.06 19.28
N CYS A 489 27.83 -2.84 20.33
CA CYS A 489 27.33 -2.33 21.61
C CYS A 489 28.31 -1.38 22.33
N ARG A 490 29.62 -1.47 22.05
CA ARG A 490 30.65 -0.57 22.59
C ARG A 490 30.69 0.78 21.90
N ARG A 491 30.43 0.82 20.59
CA ARG A 491 30.59 2.01 19.75
C ARG A 491 29.34 2.88 19.68
N VAL A 492 28.15 2.31 19.84
CA VAL A 492 26.87 3.04 19.75
C VAL A 492 26.47 3.66 21.10
N ASP A 493 25.80 4.81 21.04
CA ASP A 493 25.28 5.46 22.26
C ASP A 493 23.98 4.77 22.71
N LYS A 494 24.04 4.08 23.84
CA LYS A 494 22.91 3.34 24.44
C LYS A 494 21.72 4.22 24.85
N ARG A 495 21.93 5.53 25.05
CA ARG A 495 20.84 6.48 25.35
C ARG A 495 19.94 6.68 24.13
N ILE A 496 20.53 6.59 22.94
CA ILE A 496 19.85 6.77 21.65
C ILE A 496 19.44 5.41 21.08
N VAL A 497 20.35 4.43 21.10
CA VAL A 497 20.13 3.05 20.65
C VAL A 497 19.77 2.17 21.84
N ASN A 498 18.47 2.12 22.14
CA ASN A 498 17.97 1.31 23.26
C ASN A 498 17.94 -0.20 22.94
N ARG A 499 17.74 -1.03 23.97
CA ARG A 499 17.64 -2.50 23.83
C ARG A 499 16.63 -2.92 22.76
N ARG A 500 15.45 -2.28 22.74
CA ARG A 500 14.36 -2.62 21.81
C ARG A 500 14.78 -2.41 20.35
N THR A 501 15.57 -1.37 20.06
CA THR A 501 16.14 -1.13 18.74
C THR A 501 17.11 -2.23 18.33
N VAL A 502 18.00 -2.67 19.23
CA VAL A 502 18.95 -3.77 18.95
C VAL A 502 18.23 -5.10 18.73
N GLU A 503 17.23 -5.42 19.56
CA GLU A 503 16.39 -6.61 19.38
C GLU A 503 15.68 -6.61 18.02
N ALA A 504 15.12 -5.48 17.61
CA ALA A 504 14.46 -5.33 16.31
C ALA A 504 15.45 -5.53 15.15
N LEU A 505 16.66 -4.98 15.25
CA LEU A 505 17.73 -5.15 14.25
C LEU A 505 18.19 -6.62 14.14
N ILE A 506 18.35 -7.33 15.27
CA ILE A 506 18.69 -8.77 15.28
C ILE A 506 17.58 -9.58 14.61
N ARG A 507 16.31 -9.36 15.01
CA ARG A 507 15.17 -10.08 14.43
C ARG A 507 15.00 -9.82 12.94
N ALA A 508 15.29 -8.60 12.48
CA ALA A 508 15.26 -8.21 11.07
C ALA A 508 16.42 -8.80 10.22
N GLY A 509 17.45 -9.36 10.85
CA GLY A 509 18.62 -9.92 10.16
C GLY A 509 19.75 -8.92 9.88
N ALA A 510 19.71 -7.73 10.49
CA ALA A 510 20.72 -6.69 10.30
C ALA A 510 22.15 -7.10 10.72
N PHE A 511 22.27 -8.16 11.52
CA PHE A 511 23.53 -8.67 12.06
C PHE A 511 23.98 -9.99 11.41
N ASP A 512 23.30 -10.45 10.35
CA ASP A 512 23.61 -11.75 9.73
C ASP A 512 25.01 -11.80 9.10
N SER A 513 25.47 -10.67 8.55
CA SER A 513 26.80 -10.54 7.94
C SER A 513 27.92 -10.79 8.95
N ILE A 514 27.80 -10.26 10.16
CA ILE A 514 28.82 -10.41 11.22
C ILE A 514 28.71 -11.75 11.95
N ASN A 515 27.51 -12.34 11.98
CA ASN A 515 27.23 -13.60 12.66
C ASN A 515 27.67 -14.85 11.87
N SER A 516 27.75 -14.76 10.55
CA SER A 516 28.19 -15.87 9.69
C SER A 516 29.70 -16.15 9.74
N SER A 517 30.50 -15.20 10.23
CA SER A 517 31.97 -15.27 10.22
C SER A 517 32.60 -15.82 11.51
N SER A 518 31.82 -15.95 12.58
CA SER A 518 32.31 -16.21 13.94
C SER A 518 32.05 -17.64 14.47
N PHE A 519 31.37 -18.50 13.70
CA PHE A 519 31.03 -19.87 14.10
C PHE A 519 31.65 -20.93 13.19
N ASP A 520 32.24 -21.96 13.81
CA ASP A 520 32.91 -23.08 13.16
C ASP A 520 31.95 -23.83 12.20
N THR A 521 32.28 -23.84 10.91
CA THR A 521 31.51 -24.37 9.78
C THR A 521 31.42 -25.90 9.71
N SER A 522 31.38 -26.60 10.84
CA SER A 522 31.43 -28.07 10.87
C SER A 522 30.07 -28.78 10.84
N GLY A 523 28.94 -28.07 10.68
CA GLY A 523 27.64 -28.73 10.57
C GLY A 523 26.49 -27.85 10.10
N GLY A 524 26.22 -27.85 8.80
CA GLY A 524 24.93 -27.41 8.22
C GLY A 524 24.87 -25.97 7.71
N SER A 525 24.88 -25.82 6.38
CA SER A 525 24.34 -24.72 5.58
C SER A 525 24.41 -23.28 6.12
N GLY A 526 25.60 -22.71 6.38
CA GLY A 526 25.90 -21.26 6.30
C GLY A 526 24.88 -20.22 6.84
N GLN A 527 24.02 -20.60 7.80
CA GLN A 527 22.87 -19.80 8.22
C GLN A 527 23.26 -18.96 9.44
N ALA A 528 22.93 -17.66 9.43
CA ALA A 528 23.22 -16.77 10.55
C ALA A 528 22.45 -17.20 11.81
N HIS A 529 23.17 -17.41 12.92
CA HIS A 529 22.60 -17.90 14.18
C HIS A 529 21.94 -16.77 15.00
N ARG A 530 20.81 -16.23 14.53
CA ARG A 530 20.13 -15.06 15.17
C ARG A 530 19.67 -15.33 16.62
N ALA A 531 19.28 -16.57 16.92
CA ALA A 531 18.90 -17.00 18.27
C ALA A 531 20.02 -16.78 19.30
N CYS A 532 21.26 -17.10 18.92
CA CYS A 532 22.45 -16.89 19.72
C CYS A 532 22.69 -15.40 20.02
N LEU A 533 22.58 -14.53 19.01
CA LEU A 533 22.72 -13.08 19.21
C LEU A 533 21.68 -12.54 20.18
N MET A 534 20.43 -12.98 20.06
CA MET A 534 19.35 -12.58 20.94
C MET A 534 19.60 -12.99 22.39
N ALA A 535 20.08 -14.23 22.61
CA ALA A 535 20.44 -14.74 23.94
C ALA A 535 21.70 -14.08 24.52
N THR A 536 22.62 -13.63 23.66
CA THR A 536 23.90 -13.01 24.06
C THR A 536 23.77 -11.49 24.31
N LEU A 537 22.67 -10.87 23.90
CA LEU A 537 22.47 -9.41 23.97
C LEU A 537 22.67 -8.83 25.37
N ASP A 538 22.19 -9.51 26.41
CA ASP A 538 22.36 -9.08 27.80
C ASP A 538 23.82 -8.99 28.21
N ALA A 539 24.63 -9.99 27.84
CA ALA A 539 26.05 -10.00 28.12
C ALA A 539 26.81 -8.92 27.33
N ALA A 540 26.42 -8.67 26.07
CA ALA A 540 27.02 -7.64 25.22
C ALA A 540 26.77 -6.22 25.77
N LEU A 541 25.53 -5.93 26.19
CA LEU A 541 25.18 -4.66 26.80
C LEU A 541 25.92 -4.45 28.13
N ALA A 542 25.97 -5.46 29.00
CA ALA A 542 26.67 -5.37 30.28
C ALA A 542 28.18 -5.12 30.10
N SER A 543 28.81 -5.80 29.13
CA SER A 543 30.23 -5.63 28.78
C SER A 543 30.56 -4.20 28.35
N ALA A 544 29.71 -3.60 27.50
CA ALA A 544 29.87 -2.22 27.08
C ALA A 544 29.67 -1.21 28.25
N ASP A 545 28.79 -1.49 29.22
CA ASP A 545 28.62 -0.62 30.40
C ASP A 545 29.84 -0.65 31.32
N GLN A 546 30.42 -1.83 31.51
CA GLN A 546 31.62 -2.00 32.32
C GLN A 546 32.79 -1.21 31.73
N GLN A 547 32.97 -1.24 30.41
CA GLN A 547 34.03 -0.48 29.73
C GLN A 547 33.80 1.02 29.77
N ALA A 548 32.57 1.50 29.54
CA ALA A 548 32.25 2.93 29.62
C ALA A 548 32.51 3.50 31.03
N ARG A 549 32.25 2.71 32.08
CA ARG A 549 32.58 3.07 33.47
C ARG A 549 34.09 3.09 33.72
N ALA A 550 34.83 2.12 33.18
CA ALA A 550 36.29 2.07 33.30
C ALA A 550 36.97 3.25 32.58
N ALA A 551 36.46 3.67 31.42
CA ALA A 551 37.01 4.80 30.66
C ALA A 551 36.81 6.16 31.36
N ASN A 552 35.70 6.33 32.10
CA ASN A 552 35.42 7.55 32.88
C ASN A 552 36.14 7.57 34.24
N GLN A 553 36.75 6.46 34.66
CA GLN A 553 37.68 6.42 35.76
C GLN A 553 39.10 6.58 35.20
N ASN A 554 39.58 7.83 35.08
CA ASN A 554 41.01 8.07 34.86
C ASN A 554 41.79 7.37 35.98
N SER A 555 42.47 6.28 35.63
CA SER A 555 43.26 5.50 36.59
C SER A 555 44.37 6.40 37.14
N LEU A 556 44.27 6.76 38.43
CA LEU A 556 45.30 7.52 39.15
C LEU A 556 46.59 6.71 39.39
N PHE A 557 46.60 5.44 38.96
CA PHE A 557 47.74 4.53 38.98
C PHE A 557 47.93 3.99 37.56
N GLY A 558 48.89 4.56 36.84
CA GLY A 558 49.26 4.14 35.49
C GLY A 558 50.11 2.87 35.50
N ASN A 559 50.01 2.14 34.39
CA ASN A 559 50.70 0.93 33.95
C ASN A 559 50.30 -0.40 34.63
N ASP A 560 49.41 -1.15 33.98
CA ASP A 560 49.86 -2.11 32.96
C ASP A 560 48.72 -2.39 31.97
N GLU A 561 49.09 -2.65 30.71
CA GLU A 561 48.21 -3.11 29.64
C GLU A 561 47.55 -4.45 30.01
N ALA A 562 46.49 -4.41 30.81
CA ALA A 562 45.45 -5.39 30.73
C ALA A 562 44.38 -4.81 29.81
N VAL A 563 44.60 -4.91 28.49
CA VAL A 563 43.47 -5.09 27.58
C VAL A 563 42.78 -6.33 28.10
N ILE A 564 41.80 -6.17 28.98
CA ILE A 564 40.90 -7.26 29.34
C ILE A 564 40.20 -7.56 28.02
N ALA A 565 40.77 -8.48 27.26
CA ALA A 565 40.08 -9.22 26.24
C ALA A 565 39.00 -9.98 27.01
N LEU A 566 37.89 -9.28 27.27
CA LEU A 566 36.65 -9.88 27.71
C LEU A 566 36.38 -10.96 26.67
N THR A 567 36.64 -12.21 27.03
CA THR A 567 36.34 -13.37 26.18
C THR A 567 34.90 -13.23 25.76
N VAL A 568 34.70 -12.93 24.49
CA VAL A 568 33.40 -12.85 23.83
C VAL A 568 32.81 -14.25 23.89
N LYS A 569 31.96 -14.50 24.90
CA LYS A 569 31.25 -15.76 25.06
C LYS A 569 29.85 -15.60 24.51
N TYR A 570 29.60 -16.28 23.41
CA TYR A 570 28.28 -16.43 22.83
C TYR A 570 27.49 -17.52 23.56
N ALA A 571 26.18 -17.32 23.69
CA ALA A 571 25.29 -18.33 24.25
C ALA A 571 25.14 -19.52 23.30
N ASP A 572 25.24 -20.74 23.82
CA ASP A 572 24.97 -21.96 23.07
C ASP A 572 23.48 -22.31 23.17
N VAL A 573 22.75 -22.01 22.10
CA VAL A 573 21.30 -22.23 21.99
C VAL A 573 20.99 -22.88 20.64
N PRO A 574 19.90 -23.66 20.51
CA PRO A 574 19.50 -24.18 19.21
C PRO A 574 19.07 -23.05 18.27
N HIS A 575 19.26 -23.27 16.95
CA HIS A 575 18.77 -22.35 15.93
C HIS A 575 17.24 -22.24 16.00
N TRP A 576 16.72 -21.05 15.70
CA TRP A 576 15.28 -20.87 15.48
C TRP A 576 14.82 -21.75 14.32
N ARG A 577 13.63 -22.33 14.46
CA ARG A 577 12.94 -22.95 13.33
C ARG A 577 12.55 -21.85 12.32
N LEU A 578 12.37 -22.23 11.04
CA LEU A 578 12.02 -21.27 9.99
C LEU A 578 10.77 -20.44 10.34
N ARG A 579 9.72 -21.06 10.89
CA ARG A 579 8.50 -20.35 11.35
C ARG A 579 8.78 -19.30 12.41
N GLU A 580 9.59 -19.64 13.39
CA GLU A 580 9.95 -18.74 14.49
C GLU A 580 10.80 -17.57 13.97
N GLN A 581 11.78 -17.85 13.11
CA GLN A 581 12.58 -16.82 12.45
C GLN A 581 11.69 -15.88 11.60
N LEU A 582 10.80 -16.42 10.77
CA LEU A 582 9.91 -15.64 9.93
C LEU A 582 8.89 -14.84 10.76
N ALA A 583 8.41 -15.37 11.88
CA ALA A 583 7.56 -14.63 12.82
C ALA A 583 8.30 -13.44 13.45
N HIS A 584 9.57 -13.61 13.80
CA HIS A 584 10.42 -12.52 14.27
C HIS A 584 10.69 -11.46 13.19
N GLU A 585 10.91 -11.89 11.94
CA GLU A 585 11.01 -10.98 10.79
C GLU A 585 9.72 -10.20 10.60
N LYS A 586 8.56 -10.86 10.54
CA LYS A 586 7.26 -10.20 10.40
C LYS A 586 6.98 -9.20 11.52
N THR A 587 7.37 -9.53 12.75
CA THR A 587 7.21 -8.62 13.89
C THR A 587 8.03 -7.34 13.72
N SER A 588 9.21 -7.43 13.11
CA SER A 588 10.17 -6.32 13.02
C SER A 588 10.08 -5.56 11.69
N LEU A 589 9.81 -6.24 10.59
CA LEU A 589 9.71 -5.69 9.22
C LEU A 589 8.26 -5.47 8.77
N GLY A 590 7.30 -6.17 9.39
CA GLY A 590 5.88 -6.16 8.99
C GLY A 590 5.49 -7.24 7.97
N PHE A 591 6.47 -7.88 7.31
CA PHE A 591 6.26 -8.94 6.33
C PHE A 591 7.46 -9.91 6.31
N TYR A 592 7.32 -11.03 5.59
CA TYR A 592 8.37 -12.04 5.45
C TYR A 592 9.37 -11.64 4.37
N LEU A 593 10.66 -11.55 4.72
CA LEU A 593 11.72 -11.12 3.79
C LEU A 593 12.66 -12.28 3.42
N GLY A 594 13.05 -13.11 4.40
CA GLY A 594 14.00 -14.20 4.24
C GLY A 594 13.43 -15.50 3.64
N GLY A 595 12.13 -15.56 3.35
CA GLY A 595 11.45 -16.74 2.83
C GLY A 595 9.93 -16.64 2.92
N HIS A 596 9.25 -17.78 2.76
CA HIS A 596 7.79 -17.86 2.88
C HIS A 596 7.41 -18.98 3.87
N PRO A 597 6.43 -18.78 4.80
CA PRO A 597 6.11 -19.79 5.81
C PRO A 597 5.67 -21.13 5.23
N TYR A 598 5.12 -21.14 4.02
CA TYR A 598 4.79 -22.37 3.28
C TYR A 598 5.99 -23.32 3.10
N GLN A 599 7.22 -22.80 3.02
CA GLN A 599 8.42 -23.60 2.78
C GLN A 599 8.68 -24.64 3.88
N GLU A 600 8.28 -24.38 5.13
CA GLU A 600 8.39 -25.35 6.23
C GLU A 600 7.57 -26.61 5.96
N TYR A 601 6.44 -26.45 5.27
CA TYR A 601 5.49 -27.53 4.98
C TYR A 601 5.67 -28.12 3.57
N ALA A 602 6.38 -27.44 2.69
CA ALA A 602 6.43 -27.74 1.26
C ALA A 602 6.88 -29.18 0.95
N GLU A 603 7.91 -29.70 1.63
CA GLU A 603 8.40 -31.07 1.41
C GLU A 603 7.35 -32.13 1.77
N GLU A 604 6.62 -31.92 2.86
CA GLU A 604 5.60 -32.87 3.32
C GLU A 604 4.33 -32.77 2.47
N LEU A 605 3.90 -31.54 2.16
CA LEU A 605 2.75 -31.27 1.29
C LEU A 605 2.96 -31.79 -0.13
N ALA A 606 4.19 -31.75 -0.67
CA ALA A 606 4.50 -32.26 -2.00
C ALA A 606 4.17 -33.76 -2.20
N ASN A 607 4.05 -34.53 -1.11
CA ASN A 607 3.68 -35.94 -1.19
C ASN A 607 2.22 -36.16 -1.60
N PHE A 608 1.33 -35.21 -1.32
CA PHE A 608 -0.12 -35.36 -1.60
C PHE A 608 -0.75 -34.16 -2.33
N ILE A 609 -0.05 -33.04 -2.45
CA ILE A 609 -0.46 -31.87 -3.22
C ILE A 609 0.45 -31.77 -4.45
N LYS A 610 -0.13 -32.03 -5.62
CA LYS A 610 0.62 -32.11 -6.89
C LYS A 610 0.59 -30.81 -7.70
N ILE A 611 -0.26 -29.86 -7.32
CA ILE A 611 -0.51 -28.61 -8.06
C ILE A 611 -0.12 -27.45 -7.15
N LYS A 612 0.76 -26.56 -7.62
CA LYS A 612 1.08 -25.30 -6.92
C LYS A 612 0.06 -24.23 -7.29
N LEU A 613 -0.03 -23.16 -6.49
CA LEU A 613 -0.92 -22.05 -6.83
C LEU A 613 -0.50 -21.39 -8.15
N GLY A 614 0.80 -21.26 -8.42
CA GLY A 614 1.30 -20.72 -9.69
C GLY A 614 0.94 -21.54 -10.95
N ASP A 615 0.63 -22.83 -10.80
CA ASP A 615 0.25 -23.70 -11.92
C ASP A 615 -1.21 -23.49 -12.36
N LEU A 616 -2.03 -22.84 -11.52
CA LEU A 616 -3.44 -22.54 -11.79
C LEU A 616 -3.58 -21.37 -12.75
N THR A 617 -3.30 -21.64 -14.02
CA THR A 617 -3.47 -20.70 -15.12
C THR A 617 -4.83 -20.90 -15.82
N PRO A 618 -5.32 -19.89 -16.57
CA PRO A 618 -6.47 -20.07 -17.47
C PRO A 618 -6.34 -21.29 -18.39
N GLN A 619 -5.12 -21.60 -18.83
CA GLN A 619 -4.82 -22.76 -19.66
C GLN A 619 -4.96 -24.09 -18.90
N PHE A 620 -4.65 -24.12 -17.61
CA PHE A 620 -4.83 -25.29 -16.75
C PHE A 620 -6.30 -25.67 -16.62
N VAL A 621 -7.17 -24.68 -16.40
CA VAL A 621 -8.63 -24.90 -16.30
C VAL A 621 -9.27 -25.16 -17.67
N GLY A 622 -8.70 -24.59 -18.73
CA GLY A 622 -9.20 -24.71 -20.10
C GLY A 622 -8.73 -25.95 -20.88
N ARG A 623 -7.92 -26.84 -20.32
CA ARG A 623 -7.49 -28.07 -21.02
C ARG A 623 -8.68 -29.03 -21.23
N PRO A 624 -9.04 -29.38 -22.47
CA PRO A 624 -9.97 -30.47 -22.71
C PRO A 624 -9.27 -31.79 -22.34
N GLU A 625 -9.77 -32.49 -21.32
CA GLU A 625 -9.38 -33.89 -21.13
C GLU A 625 -9.81 -34.69 -22.36
N ASP A 626 -8.82 -35.30 -23.01
CA ASP A 626 -8.92 -36.13 -24.21
C ASP A 626 -9.55 -37.50 -23.90
N ARG A 627 -10.80 -37.49 -23.42
CA ARG A 627 -11.66 -38.68 -23.32
C ARG A 627 -12.94 -38.41 -24.09
N GLY A 628 -12.95 -38.94 -25.31
CA GLY A 628 -13.98 -38.75 -26.32
C GLY A 628 -15.40 -38.99 -25.81
N GLN A 629 -16.13 -37.90 -25.57
CA GLN A 629 -17.58 -37.83 -25.63
C GLN A 629 -17.99 -36.36 -25.80
N ARG A 630 -18.51 -36.04 -26.99
CA ARG A 630 -19.09 -34.76 -27.38
C ARG A 630 -20.38 -34.51 -26.58
N THR A 631 -20.49 -33.38 -25.90
CA THR A 631 -21.78 -32.74 -25.55
C THR A 631 -21.55 -31.32 -25.04
N GLU A 632 -22.36 -30.38 -25.53
CA GLU A 632 -22.25 -28.92 -25.49
C GLU A 632 -22.49 -28.26 -24.11
N ASP A 633 -22.42 -29.00 -23.00
CA ASP A 633 -22.84 -28.54 -21.67
C ASP A 633 -21.69 -28.44 -20.63
N ARG A 634 -20.42 -28.42 -21.11
CA ARG A 634 -19.22 -28.60 -20.26
C ARG A 634 -18.54 -27.32 -19.75
N SER A 635 -18.91 -26.12 -20.22
CA SER A 635 -18.24 -24.87 -19.79
C SER A 635 -18.43 -24.51 -18.31
N ARG A 636 -19.29 -25.24 -17.57
CA ARG A 636 -19.61 -24.97 -16.15
C ARG A 636 -19.06 -25.97 -15.13
N ARG A 637 -18.40 -27.06 -15.54
CA ARG A 637 -17.82 -28.02 -14.58
C ARG A 637 -16.39 -27.63 -14.23
N GLY A 638 -16.22 -26.94 -13.11
CA GLY A 638 -14.90 -26.61 -12.56
C GLY A 638 -14.02 -27.84 -12.33
N VAL A 639 -12.72 -27.66 -12.51
CA VAL A 639 -11.70 -28.72 -12.35
C VAL A 639 -11.47 -28.97 -10.86
N PRO A 640 -11.58 -30.22 -10.36
CA PRO A 640 -11.31 -30.53 -8.96
C PRO A 640 -9.81 -30.36 -8.67
N VAL A 641 -9.48 -29.59 -7.64
CA VAL A 641 -8.11 -29.28 -7.25
C VAL A 641 -7.93 -29.45 -5.74
N VAL A 642 -6.74 -29.89 -5.34
CA VAL A 642 -6.28 -29.85 -3.94
C VAL A 642 -5.11 -28.88 -3.90
N LEU A 643 -5.22 -27.87 -3.05
CA LEU A 643 -4.29 -26.75 -2.94
C LEU A 643 -3.90 -26.57 -1.48
N ALA A 644 -2.75 -25.95 -1.24
CA ALA A 644 -2.39 -25.46 0.07
C ALA A 644 -1.69 -24.12 -0.04
N GLY A 645 -1.92 -23.28 0.95
CA GLY A 645 -1.26 -21.98 1.07
C GLY A 645 -1.44 -21.42 2.47
N ILE A 646 -0.64 -20.42 2.79
CA ILE A 646 -0.81 -19.59 3.97
C ILE A 646 -1.94 -18.60 3.71
N VAL A 647 -2.83 -18.40 4.67
CA VAL A 647 -3.89 -17.40 4.56
C VAL A 647 -3.25 -16.00 4.67
N ALA A 648 -3.22 -15.28 3.55
CA ALA A 648 -2.64 -13.94 3.44
C ALA A 648 -3.63 -12.80 3.70
N GLY A 649 -4.94 -13.09 3.61
CA GLY A 649 -6.00 -12.14 3.90
C GLY A 649 -7.39 -12.78 3.90
N LEU A 650 -8.29 -12.22 4.70
CA LEU A 650 -9.67 -12.67 4.86
C LEU A 650 -10.64 -11.49 4.70
N ARG A 651 -11.55 -11.60 3.73
CA ARG A 651 -12.64 -10.62 3.54
C ARG A 651 -14.00 -11.31 3.67
N ILE A 652 -14.81 -10.83 4.61
CA ILE A 652 -16.18 -11.30 4.80
C ILE A 652 -17.11 -10.39 3.98
N GLN A 653 -17.97 -11.00 3.17
CA GLN A 653 -18.99 -10.31 2.39
C GLN A 653 -20.37 -10.83 2.77
N GLN A 654 -21.33 -9.92 2.90
CA GLN A 654 -22.72 -10.27 3.14
C GLN A 654 -23.44 -10.45 1.81
N THR A 655 -23.98 -11.64 1.55
CA THR A 655 -24.74 -11.94 0.33
C THR A 655 -26.19 -12.26 0.66
N ARG A 656 -27.08 -12.25 -0.36
CA ARG A 656 -28.49 -12.65 -0.21
C ARG A 656 -28.69 -14.08 0.34
N ARG A 657 -27.66 -14.93 0.30
CA ARG A 657 -27.69 -16.34 0.75
C ARG A 657 -26.90 -16.59 2.06
N GLY A 658 -26.44 -15.53 2.73
CA GLY A 658 -25.66 -15.62 3.97
C GLY A 658 -24.26 -15.02 3.85
N ARG A 659 -23.43 -15.23 4.88
CA ARG A 659 -22.03 -14.76 4.92
C ARG A 659 -21.19 -15.56 3.94
N MET A 660 -20.31 -14.88 3.22
CA MET A 660 -19.34 -15.48 2.31
C MET A 660 -17.95 -14.98 2.72
N ALA A 661 -16.98 -15.89 2.79
CA ALA A 661 -15.59 -15.53 3.03
C ALA A 661 -14.80 -15.61 1.73
N VAL A 662 -14.09 -14.54 1.40
CA VAL A 662 -13.07 -14.50 0.35
C VAL A 662 -11.72 -14.58 1.05
N VAL A 663 -11.06 -15.72 0.89
CA VAL A 663 -9.76 -16.04 1.50
C VAL A 663 -8.68 -15.93 0.44
N THR A 664 -7.62 -15.18 0.70
CA THR A 664 -6.45 -15.12 -0.19
C THR A 664 -5.41 -16.12 0.31
N LEU A 665 -5.08 -17.11 -0.52
CA LEU A 665 -4.04 -18.11 -0.24
C LEU A 665 -2.75 -17.74 -0.95
N ASP A 666 -1.62 -17.90 -0.25
CA ASP A 666 -0.27 -17.63 -0.75
C ASP A 666 0.64 -18.83 -0.47
N ASP A 667 1.33 -19.35 -1.48
CA ASP A 667 2.33 -20.44 -1.34
C ASP A 667 3.76 -19.96 -1.60
N GLY A 668 3.95 -18.64 -1.77
CA GLY A 668 5.21 -18.02 -2.18
C GLY A 668 5.47 -18.05 -3.69
N SER A 669 4.70 -18.83 -4.47
CA SER A 669 4.75 -18.84 -5.93
C SER A 669 3.68 -17.95 -6.56
N ALA A 670 2.46 -17.98 -6.03
CA ALA A 670 1.36 -17.14 -6.47
C ALA A 670 0.33 -16.92 -5.35
N GLN A 671 -0.49 -15.88 -5.51
CA GLN A 671 -1.64 -15.62 -4.65
C GLN A 671 -2.94 -15.89 -5.41
N ILE A 672 -3.88 -16.58 -4.76
CA ILE A 672 -5.18 -16.90 -5.35
C ILE A 672 -6.30 -16.55 -4.37
N GLU A 673 -7.33 -15.86 -4.89
CA GLU A 673 -8.57 -15.62 -4.17
C GLU A 673 -9.46 -16.87 -4.25
N MET A 674 -9.80 -17.41 -3.09
CA MET A 674 -10.74 -18.50 -2.91
C MET A 674 -12.02 -17.99 -2.26
N THR A 675 -13.17 -18.43 -2.77
CA THR A 675 -14.47 -18.20 -2.14
C THR A 675 -14.89 -19.41 -1.31
N VAL A 676 -15.32 -19.14 -0.06
CA VAL A 676 -15.87 -20.12 0.87
C VAL A 676 -17.30 -19.70 1.22
N PHE A 677 -18.25 -20.58 0.93
CA PHE A 677 -19.67 -20.34 1.20
C PHE A 677 -20.02 -20.57 2.67
N ASN A 678 -21.17 -20.06 3.10
CA ASN A 678 -21.56 -19.94 4.50
C ASN A 678 -21.44 -21.23 5.33
N GLU A 679 -21.91 -22.37 4.80
CA GLU A 679 -21.89 -23.66 5.52
C GLU A 679 -20.46 -24.11 5.84
N GLU A 680 -19.57 -24.02 4.85
CA GLU A 680 -18.18 -24.41 5.00
C GLU A 680 -17.40 -23.40 5.85
N TYR A 681 -17.72 -22.11 5.72
CA TYR A 681 -17.08 -21.06 6.48
C TYR A 681 -17.35 -21.21 7.98
N GLU A 682 -18.60 -21.42 8.40
CA GLU A 682 -18.90 -21.57 9.83
C GLU A 682 -18.30 -22.87 10.41
N ARG A 683 -18.20 -23.94 9.62
CA ARG A 683 -17.53 -25.20 10.04
C ARG A 683 -16.02 -25.02 10.22
N SER A 684 -15.38 -24.35 9.27
CA SER A 684 -13.91 -24.27 9.17
C SER A 684 -13.35 -22.95 9.72
N LYS A 685 -14.20 -22.11 10.32
CA LYS A 685 -13.89 -20.83 10.97
C LYS A 685 -12.68 -20.87 11.92
N PRO A 686 -12.46 -21.91 12.74
CA PRO A 686 -11.31 -21.95 13.63
C PRO A 686 -9.97 -21.95 12.90
N TRP A 687 -9.91 -22.47 11.67
CA TRP A 687 -8.69 -22.67 10.89
C TRP A 687 -8.44 -21.57 9.87
N ILE A 688 -9.47 -20.81 9.48
CA ILE A 688 -9.33 -19.67 8.57
C ILE A 688 -8.81 -18.46 9.37
N ARG A 689 -7.51 -18.47 9.65
CA ARG A 689 -6.79 -17.39 10.34
C ARG A 689 -5.60 -16.97 9.51
N GLU A 690 -5.31 -15.66 9.52
CA GLU A 690 -4.12 -15.14 8.86
C GLU A 690 -2.85 -15.81 9.41
N ASP A 691 -1.85 -16.01 8.54
CA ASP A 691 -0.59 -16.70 8.79
C ASP A 691 -0.67 -18.20 9.10
N GLU A 692 -1.85 -18.81 9.12
CA GLU A 692 -1.98 -20.26 9.26
C GLU A 692 -2.04 -20.96 7.90
N LEU A 693 -1.52 -22.18 7.86
CA LEU A 693 -1.59 -23.04 6.69
C LEU A 693 -3.00 -23.59 6.54
N LEU A 694 -3.57 -23.44 5.35
CA LEU A 694 -4.86 -23.99 4.98
C LEU A 694 -4.70 -24.93 3.78
N VAL A 695 -5.20 -26.16 3.93
CA VAL A 695 -5.30 -27.10 2.82
C VAL A 695 -6.74 -27.12 2.34
N VAL A 696 -6.92 -27.00 1.04
CA VAL A 696 -8.22 -26.80 0.41
C VAL A 696 -8.44 -27.89 -0.63
N ARG A 697 -9.58 -28.55 -0.55
CA ARG A 697 -10.14 -29.31 -1.65
C ARG A 697 -11.32 -28.53 -2.23
N GLY A 698 -11.26 -28.26 -3.52
CA GLY A 698 -12.23 -27.39 -4.16
C GLY A 698 -12.28 -27.54 -5.68
N LYS A 699 -12.98 -26.60 -6.32
CA LYS A 699 -13.11 -26.54 -7.78
C LYS A 699 -12.55 -25.23 -8.31
N ALA A 700 -11.65 -25.31 -9.28
CA ALA A 700 -11.13 -24.17 -10.02
C ALA A 700 -12.00 -23.93 -11.27
N THR A 701 -12.46 -22.70 -11.46
CA THR A 701 -13.29 -22.26 -12.59
C THR A 701 -12.68 -21.01 -13.22
N LEU A 702 -12.80 -20.87 -14.54
CA LEU A 702 -12.46 -19.63 -15.22
C LEU A 702 -13.58 -18.62 -15.01
N ASP A 703 -13.24 -17.42 -14.54
CA ASP A 703 -14.16 -16.30 -14.52
C ASP A 703 -14.14 -15.61 -15.89
N GLU A 704 -15.21 -15.79 -16.68
CA GLU A 704 -15.33 -15.23 -18.03
C GLU A 704 -15.26 -13.69 -18.06
N TYR A 705 -15.56 -13.03 -16.94
CA TYR A 705 -15.54 -11.56 -16.85
C TYR A 705 -14.14 -11.00 -16.55
N SER A 706 -13.40 -11.64 -15.64
CA SER A 706 -12.08 -11.17 -15.22
C SER A 706 -10.91 -11.86 -15.94
N GLY A 707 -11.17 -12.97 -16.64
CA GLY A 707 -10.14 -13.80 -17.28
C GLY A 707 -9.24 -14.55 -16.28
N ASN A 708 -9.54 -14.46 -14.98
CA ASN A 708 -8.77 -15.07 -13.90
C ASN A 708 -9.38 -16.40 -13.45
N VAL A 709 -8.56 -17.23 -12.80
CA VAL A 709 -9.02 -18.47 -12.16
C VAL A 709 -9.63 -18.13 -10.80
N ARG A 710 -10.87 -18.55 -10.57
CA ARG A 710 -11.53 -18.49 -9.26
C ARG A 710 -11.61 -19.89 -8.67
N VAL A 711 -11.28 -20.01 -7.38
CA VAL A 711 -11.38 -21.28 -6.65
C VAL A 711 -12.55 -21.23 -5.67
N SER A 712 -13.40 -22.24 -5.71
CA SER A 712 -14.43 -22.47 -4.68
C SER A 712 -13.94 -23.55 -3.73
N GLY A 713 -13.78 -23.21 -2.44
CA GLY A 713 -13.43 -24.18 -1.40
C GLY A 713 -14.65 -25.02 -1.00
N GLU A 714 -14.56 -26.34 -1.15
CA GLU A 714 -15.62 -27.28 -0.76
C GLU A 714 -15.32 -27.95 0.58
N GLU A 715 -14.06 -28.32 0.83
CA GLU A 715 -13.59 -28.84 2.11
C GLU A 715 -12.27 -28.15 2.48
N LEU A 716 -12.19 -27.68 3.73
CA LEU A 716 -11.04 -27.00 4.28
C LEU A 716 -10.45 -27.83 5.43
N PHE A 717 -9.13 -27.93 5.47
CA PHE A 717 -8.41 -28.70 6.48
C PHE A 717 -7.27 -27.85 7.06
N ASP A 718 -7.05 -27.97 8.37
CA ASP A 718 -5.78 -27.58 8.97
C ASP A 718 -4.69 -28.62 8.62
N PHE A 719 -3.43 -28.31 8.94
CA PHE A 719 -2.32 -29.16 8.56
C PHE A 719 -2.42 -30.59 9.14
N ALA A 720 -2.78 -30.72 10.43
CA ALA A 720 -2.89 -32.00 11.11
C ALA A 720 -4.04 -32.86 10.53
N SER A 721 -5.18 -32.25 10.23
CA SER A 721 -6.31 -32.96 9.61
C SER A 721 -6.00 -33.34 8.18
N ALA A 722 -5.37 -32.45 7.40
CA ALA A 722 -4.95 -32.74 6.02
C ALA A 722 -3.97 -33.92 5.99
N ARG A 723 -2.95 -33.90 6.85
CA ARG A 723 -1.98 -34.99 7.02
C ARG A 723 -2.69 -36.31 7.32
N SER A 724 -3.65 -36.29 8.22
CA SER A 724 -4.39 -37.49 8.64
C SER A 724 -5.36 -38.00 7.56
N HIS A 725 -5.90 -37.12 6.74
CA HIS A 725 -6.87 -37.43 5.70
C HIS A 725 -6.21 -38.00 4.44
N PHE A 726 -5.06 -37.45 4.04
CA PHE A 726 -4.33 -37.88 2.84
C PHE A 726 -3.27 -38.96 3.11
N ALA A 727 -2.90 -39.20 4.37
CA ALA A 727 -2.01 -40.31 4.73
C ALA A 727 -2.73 -41.67 4.58
N GLN A 728 -2.08 -42.61 3.88
CA GLN A 728 -2.56 -43.99 3.81
C GLN A 728 -2.40 -44.71 5.14
N GLN A 729 -1.28 -44.50 5.83
CA GLN A 729 -0.99 -45.08 7.14
C GLN A 729 0.19 -44.41 7.86
N LEU A 730 0.18 -44.49 9.20
CA LEU A 730 1.34 -44.20 10.05
C LEU A 730 2.10 -45.50 10.33
N ALA A 731 3.29 -45.65 9.76
CA ALA A 731 4.15 -46.81 9.95
C ALA A 731 5.15 -46.58 11.10
N LEU A 732 5.07 -47.41 12.13
CA LEU A 732 5.95 -47.39 13.30
C LEU A 732 6.79 -48.65 13.35
N ARG A 733 8.10 -48.51 13.59
CA ARG A 733 9.00 -49.64 13.81
C ARG A 733 9.36 -49.71 15.29
N CYS A 734 9.07 -50.84 15.93
CA CYS A 734 9.40 -51.00 17.34
C CYS A 734 10.92 -51.16 17.52
N ASN A 735 11.50 -50.41 18.46
CA ASN A 735 12.93 -50.43 18.80
C ASN A 735 13.29 -51.46 19.90
N GLY A 736 12.33 -52.29 20.34
CA GLY A 736 12.50 -53.30 21.38
C GLY A 736 12.54 -52.78 22.82
N LYS A 737 12.48 -51.46 23.05
CA LYS A 737 12.55 -50.83 24.38
C LYS A 737 11.23 -50.19 24.83
N THR A 738 10.30 -49.97 23.92
CA THR A 738 9.05 -49.23 24.18
C THR A 738 7.95 -50.10 24.79
N SER A 739 7.33 -49.64 25.87
CA SER A 739 6.17 -50.31 26.49
C SER A 739 4.86 -49.96 25.79
N ILE A 740 3.96 -50.93 25.66
CA ILE A 740 2.59 -50.74 25.12
C ILE A 740 1.84 -49.66 25.92
N ALA A 741 2.05 -49.57 27.23
CA ALA A 741 1.40 -48.56 28.07
C ALA A 741 1.78 -47.12 27.68
N GLN A 742 3.03 -46.89 27.28
CA GLN A 742 3.51 -45.58 26.85
C GLN A 742 2.90 -45.17 25.51
N LEU A 743 2.84 -46.09 24.54
CA LEU A 743 2.18 -45.86 23.26
C LEU A 743 0.68 -45.57 23.43
N LYS A 744 0.00 -46.31 24.31
CA LYS A 744 -1.43 -46.07 24.60
C LYS A 744 -1.67 -44.67 25.19
N LYS A 745 -0.77 -44.20 26.06
CA LYS A 745 -0.83 -42.86 26.67
C LYS A 745 -0.59 -41.76 25.63
N LEU A 746 0.37 -41.95 24.74
CA LEU A 746 0.67 -41.01 23.64
C LEU A 746 -0.47 -40.91 22.63
N PHE A 747 -1.12 -42.03 22.28
CA PHE A 747 -2.25 -42.00 21.34
C PHE A 747 -3.57 -41.51 21.94
N ALA A 748 -3.78 -41.62 23.26
CA ALA A 748 -5.05 -41.29 23.92
C ALA A 748 -5.63 -39.90 23.57
N PRO A 749 -4.85 -38.80 23.56
CA PRO A 749 -5.38 -37.48 23.23
C PRO A 749 -5.67 -37.25 21.74
N TYR A 750 -5.26 -38.15 20.83
CA TYR A 750 -5.32 -37.93 19.38
C TYR A 750 -6.16 -38.98 18.64
N ARG A 751 -7.08 -39.69 19.31
CA ARG A 751 -7.84 -40.82 18.73
C ARG A 751 -9.06 -40.44 17.87
N ASP A 752 -9.20 -39.17 17.54
CA ASP A 752 -10.31 -38.61 16.78
C ASP A 752 -10.06 -38.55 15.26
N GLY A 753 -8.92 -39.08 14.80
CA GLY A 753 -8.50 -39.00 13.41
C GLY A 753 -8.88 -40.20 12.55
N LYS A 754 -8.57 -40.11 11.25
CA LYS A 754 -8.89 -41.13 10.23
C LYS A 754 -7.67 -41.92 9.75
N CYS A 755 -6.47 -41.61 10.24
CA CYS A 755 -5.24 -42.26 9.77
C CYS A 755 -5.04 -43.62 10.48
N PRO A 756 -4.94 -44.74 9.75
CA PRO A 756 -4.66 -46.04 10.35
C PRO A 756 -3.19 -46.15 10.77
N VAL A 757 -2.95 -46.76 11.93
CA VAL A 757 -1.59 -46.99 12.45
C VAL A 757 -1.17 -48.43 12.17
N GLN A 758 0.01 -48.59 11.57
CA GLN A 758 0.66 -49.86 11.31
C GLN A 758 1.93 -49.97 12.15
N ILE A 759 2.02 -51.02 12.97
CA ILE A 759 3.19 -51.30 13.80
C ILE A 759 3.95 -52.47 13.18
N HIS A 760 5.20 -52.23 12.80
CA HIS A 760 6.16 -53.26 12.45
C HIS A 760 6.91 -53.70 13.70
N TYR A 761 6.55 -54.89 14.18
CA TYR A 761 7.18 -55.53 15.34
C TYR A 761 8.18 -56.58 14.88
N ARG A 762 9.39 -56.55 15.43
CA ARG A 762 10.44 -57.53 15.17
C ARG A 762 11.03 -58.01 16.49
N ASN A 763 11.11 -59.31 16.65
CA ASN A 763 11.88 -59.95 17.73
C ASN A 763 13.01 -60.81 17.12
N ASN A 764 13.67 -61.63 17.94
CA ASN A 764 14.79 -62.47 17.49
C ASN A 764 14.37 -63.66 16.60
N GLU A 765 13.09 -64.00 16.54
CA GLU A 765 12.57 -65.19 15.85
C GLU A 765 11.70 -64.87 14.63
N ALA A 766 11.00 -63.72 14.63
CA ALA A 766 10.06 -63.32 13.59
C ALA A 766 9.87 -61.80 13.49
N SER A 767 9.30 -61.36 12.37
CA SER A 767 8.80 -59.99 12.18
C SER A 767 7.35 -60.03 11.70
N CYS A 768 6.49 -59.19 12.26
CA CYS A 768 5.10 -59.06 11.84
C CYS A 768 4.70 -57.59 11.67
N GLN A 769 3.73 -57.35 10.77
CA GLN A 769 3.10 -56.06 10.57
C GLN A 769 1.68 -56.12 11.14
N LEU A 770 1.40 -55.29 12.13
CA LEU A 770 0.12 -55.22 12.84
C LEU A 770 -0.57 -53.91 12.47
N ARG A 771 -1.69 -53.99 11.76
CA ARG A 771 -2.58 -52.84 11.57
C ARG A 771 -3.51 -52.73 12.77
N LEU A 772 -3.52 -51.59 13.44
CA LEU A 772 -4.41 -51.36 14.58
C LEU A 772 -5.86 -51.18 14.09
N GLY A 773 -6.82 -51.56 14.94
CA GLY A 773 -8.25 -51.42 14.66
C GLY A 773 -8.74 -49.97 14.64
N GLU A 774 -9.98 -49.74 14.22
CA GLU A 774 -10.56 -48.40 14.01
C GLU A 774 -10.51 -47.50 15.26
N ALA A 775 -10.62 -48.07 16.46
CA ALA A 775 -10.50 -47.35 17.73
C ALA A 775 -9.11 -46.73 18.02
N TRP A 776 -8.13 -47.02 17.17
CA TRP A 776 -6.75 -46.53 17.27
C TRP A 776 -6.32 -45.75 16.02
N GLN A 777 -7.27 -45.29 15.21
CA GLN A 777 -6.97 -44.27 14.21
C GLN A 777 -6.62 -42.96 14.92
N VAL A 778 -5.66 -42.23 14.37
CA VAL A 778 -5.11 -41.03 15.02
C VAL A 778 -5.10 -39.81 14.12
N THR A 779 -5.20 -38.64 14.74
CA THR A 779 -4.90 -37.36 14.11
C THR A 779 -3.40 -37.10 14.27
N LEU A 780 -2.71 -36.90 13.15
CA LEU A 780 -1.25 -36.75 13.08
C LEU A 780 -0.81 -35.32 13.44
N HIS A 781 -0.99 -34.92 14.71
CA HIS A 781 -0.43 -33.69 15.25
C HIS A 781 1.10 -33.75 15.35
N ASP A 782 1.76 -32.58 15.26
CA ASP A 782 3.21 -32.49 15.38
C ASP A 782 3.72 -32.95 16.76
N ASP A 783 2.98 -32.67 17.83
CA ASP A 783 3.32 -33.14 19.19
C ASP A 783 3.30 -34.67 19.31
N LEU A 784 2.37 -35.33 18.63
CA LEU A 784 2.31 -36.80 18.57
C LEU A 784 3.53 -37.36 17.84
N LEU A 785 3.86 -36.80 16.67
CA LEU A 785 5.02 -37.24 15.89
C LEU A 785 6.33 -36.97 16.64
N HIS A 786 6.46 -35.83 17.31
CA HIS A 786 7.63 -35.50 18.10
C HIS A 786 7.79 -36.49 19.27
N GLY A 787 6.75 -36.72 20.06
CA GLY A 787 6.77 -37.68 21.16
C GLY A 787 7.03 -39.13 20.70
N LEU A 788 6.54 -39.52 19.52
CA LEU A 788 6.85 -40.82 18.92
C LEU A 788 8.31 -40.92 18.46
N ARG A 789 8.87 -39.85 17.87
CA ARG A 789 10.27 -39.82 17.43
C ARG A 789 11.24 -39.82 18.61
N GLU A 790 10.91 -39.17 19.72
CA GLU A 790 11.70 -39.27 20.96
C GLU A 790 11.68 -40.70 21.53
N LEU A 791 10.52 -41.35 21.49
CA LEU A 791 10.34 -42.67 22.08
C LEU A 791 10.91 -43.82 21.23
N LEU A 792 10.78 -43.73 19.90
CA LEU A 792 11.13 -44.80 18.95
C LEU A 792 12.37 -44.50 18.10
N GLN A 793 12.91 -43.28 18.15
CA GLN A 793 13.90 -42.70 17.23
C GLN A 793 13.29 -42.24 15.88
N PRO A 794 13.81 -41.17 15.26
CA PRO A 794 13.23 -40.57 14.05
C PRO A 794 13.07 -41.52 12.86
N GLU A 795 14.03 -42.41 12.65
CA GLU A 795 14.08 -43.37 11.53
C GLU A 795 12.96 -44.43 11.59
N ASN A 796 12.37 -44.61 12.77
CA ASN A 796 11.37 -45.62 13.05
C ASN A 796 9.92 -45.11 12.95
N VAL A 797 9.72 -43.82 12.65
CA VAL A 797 8.39 -43.20 12.53
C VAL A 797 8.24 -42.62 11.13
N LYS A 798 7.39 -43.22 10.30
CA LYS A 798 7.16 -42.78 8.91
C LYS A 798 5.67 -42.62 8.61
N VAL A 799 5.29 -41.45 8.11
CA VAL A 799 3.96 -41.24 7.51
C VAL A 799 4.04 -41.68 6.04
N VAL A 800 3.11 -42.53 5.62
CA VAL A 800 3.06 -43.05 4.25
C VAL A 800 1.89 -42.39 3.51
N TYR A 801 2.22 -41.67 2.44
CA TYR A 801 1.26 -41.08 1.50
C TYR A 801 1.11 -41.97 0.26
N GLY A 802 0.01 -41.76 -0.47
CA GLY A 802 -0.41 -42.59 -1.60
C GLY A 802 -0.07 -42.09 -2.98
#